data_AF-A0A959R3P9-F1
#
_entry.id   AF-A0A959R3P9-F1
#
_cell.length_a   1.000
_cell.length_b   1.000
_cell.length_c   1.000
_cell.angle_alpha   90.00
_cell.angle_beta   90.00
_cell.angle_gamma   90.00
#
_symmetry.space_group_name_H-M   'P 1'
#
loop_
_entity.id
_entity.type
_entity.pdbx_description
1 polymer ?
#
loop_
_entity_poly.entity_id
_entity_poly.type
_entity_poly.pdbx_seq_one_letter_code
_entity_poly.pdbx_strand_id
1 'polypeptide(L)'
;MKKIFFTIFLLFTAGIMFGQTTYYWVGGLNASTGINTGSNWNTDINGAGTSRPSSTGATDILIFDGTNLGGATTATGPATILASSSITCAQLKFVNNVNITMLRPTSGTSTITIAGELGEDFVVNAGCTFNVASPVGSLRFTFQSNVDACRVSGTVSLITPWQMRFENGTSGEPGTFIFTSGSSFTTNITSSSSSYAFGSSSQSSEKWVVFQSGAHLYYLGGWSPMGNSSTFSAIDFEPGSFWHHRAPIAGGSFFNNKSFGNIIVENNSTLAADGPINRINNLTINNGCTFKTHTSGETAIMGNLLVDGTLNADAASTNEIIMAGNTPQAISGSGDINVPNFKVADNADVTLNKNITVSDATTVYGKLNFTDKQILGSVNFDANGINTAVAGTGDLTAGSYVITNTATGTTGQTITGAGIPANTSIVSVSTSNNYIIISNPATATATNVAYSVTTSGATLRTSNTNGFNPASGSVIASGNLTFDDKINYTIDAATTWPFGITTGSTGNMIQTGSVNINANITANTGFTINNNLLVNGKISLRPADTVHVLTGATISGTFDDTKYIATDYTTAGVQSIVQVDGVSAATTVPVGTTLHYLPITITPTATSNFSIATFTGITANGTITGTPMPPFQKQRMVDAVWNVNRLSGSGDATVLINWPTVLEGSTYTTLTNAEIGLIQNNG
;
A
#
# COMPACT_ATOMS: atom_id res chain seq x y z
N MET A 1 28.28 -70.66 19.94
CA MET A 1 27.13 -69.72 19.94
C MET A 1 27.36 -68.43 20.75
N LYS A 2 27.83 -68.47 22.01
CA LYS A 2 28.02 -67.24 22.84
C LYS A 2 29.01 -66.20 22.29
N LYS A 3 30.09 -66.61 21.60
CA LYS A 3 31.07 -65.67 21.01
C LYS A 3 30.53 -64.93 19.77
N ILE A 4 29.73 -65.59 18.95
CA ILE A 4 29.15 -64.99 17.73
C ILE A 4 28.11 -63.93 18.08
N PHE A 5 27.25 -64.19 19.08
CA PHE A 5 26.30 -63.18 19.57
C PHE A 5 27.00 -61.98 20.23
N PHE A 6 28.14 -62.18 20.91
CA PHE A 6 28.91 -61.08 21.48
C PHE A 6 29.60 -60.23 20.40
N THR A 7 30.13 -60.84 19.34
CA THR A 7 30.69 -60.12 18.18
C THR A 7 29.62 -59.38 17.39
N ILE A 8 28.44 -59.98 17.20
CA ILE A 8 27.28 -59.32 16.58
C ILE A 8 26.78 -58.18 17.47
N PHE A 9 26.70 -58.35 18.79
CA PHE A 9 26.33 -57.29 19.73
C PHE A 9 27.37 -56.15 19.76
N LEU A 10 28.67 -56.44 19.65
CA LEU A 10 29.75 -55.46 19.49
C LEU A 10 29.71 -54.73 18.15
N LEU A 11 29.31 -55.42 17.06
CA LEU A 11 29.07 -54.82 15.75
C LEU A 11 27.80 -53.98 15.74
N PHE A 12 26.77 -54.35 16.51
CA PHE A 12 25.57 -53.53 16.72
C PHE A 12 25.87 -52.33 17.62
N THR A 13 26.65 -52.44 18.71
CA THR A 13 27.04 -51.26 19.52
C THR A 13 28.08 -50.37 18.82
N ALA A 14 28.93 -50.91 17.94
CA ALA A 14 29.78 -50.11 17.06
C ALA A 14 29.00 -49.44 15.91
N GLY A 15 27.82 -49.98 15.58
CA GLY A 15 26.90 -49.42 14.58
C GLY A 15 25.85 -48.46 15.15
N ILE A 16 25.81 -48.24 16.46
CA ILE A 16 24.83 -47.38 17.13
C ILE A 16 25.57 -46.23 17.82
N MET A 17 25.33 -45.01 17.31
CA MET A 17 25.83 -43.70 17.75
C MET A 17 27.14 -43.19 17.12
N PHE A 18 27.10 -42.83 15.82
CA PHE A 18 27.82 -41.62 15.41
C PHE A 18 27.00 -40.42 15.90
N GLY A 19 27.18 -40.06 17.17
CA GLY A 19 26.64 -38.81 17.70
C GLY A 19 27.33 -37.63 17.02
N GLN A 20 26.58 -36.55 16.79
CA GLN A 20 27.18 -35.27 16.40
C GLN A 20 28.26 -34.88 17.43
N THR A 21 29.47 -34.54 16.96
CA THR A 21 30.56 -34.13 17.85
C THR A 21 30.78 -32.63 17.73
N THR A 22 30.75 -31.94 18.87
CA THR A 22 30.95 -30.49 18.93
C THR A 22 32.43 -30.15 19.04
N TYR A 23 32.88 -29.20 18.22
CA TYR A 23 34.22 -28.64 18.24
C TYR A 23 34.16 -27.11 18.30
N TYR A 24 34.90 -26.55 19.25
CA TYR A 24 35.11 -25.12 19.41
C TYR A 24 36.38 -24.69 18.68
N TRP A 25 36.34 -23.50 18.07
CA TRP A 25 37.53 -22.89 17.53
C TRP A 25 38.50 -22.51 18.66
N VAL A 26 39.74 -23.00 18.56
CA VAL A 26 40.84 -22.71 19.50
C VAL A 26 42.10 -22.21 18.78
N GLY A 27 42.01 -21.89 17.49
CA GLY A 27 43.15 -21.44 16.67
C GLY A 27 43.63 -20.01 16.96
N GLY A 28 42.96 -19.28 17.86
CA GLY A 28 43.25 -17.89 18.21
C GLY A 28 42.63 -16.89 17.23
N LEU A 29 42.98 -15.60 17.43
CA LEU A 29 42.39 -14.49 16.65
C LEU A 29 42.96 -14.39 15.22
N ASN A 30 44.20 -14.85 15.00
CA ASN A 30 44.91 -14.72 13.72
C ASN A 30 45.71 -16.00 13.44
N ALA A 31 45.02 -17.13 13.32
CA ALA A 31 45.67 -18.40 13.05
C ALA A 31 46.47 -18.34 11.75
N SER A 32 47.73 -18.81 11.78
CA SER A 32 48.55 -18.98 10.58
C SER A 32 48.06 -20.11 9.68
N THR A 33 47.20 -20.97 10.20
CA THR A 33 46.58 -22.12 9.54
C THR A 33 45.06 -21.94 9.45
N GLY A 34 44.43 -22.66 8.51
CA GLY A 34 43.03 -22.42 8.17
C GLY A 34 41.99 -23.24 8.94
N ILE A 35 40.73 -22.99 8.64
CA ILE A 35 39.55 -23.69 9.14
C ILE A 35 39.56 -25.20 8.87
N ASN A 36 40.33 -25.63 7.87
CA ASN A 36 40.56 -27.03 7.52
C ASN A 36 41.59 -27.74 8.44
N THR A 37 42.23 -27.03 9.37
CA THR A 37 43.30 -27.59 10.21
C THR A 37 42.70 -28.16 11.49
N GLY A 38 42.81 -29.48 11.68
CA GLY A 38 42.20 -30.18 12.81
C GLY A 38 42.63 -29.67 14.20
N SER A 39 43.88 -29.22 14.36
CA SER A 39 44.40 -28.68 15.61
C SER A 39 43.81 -27.32 16.02
N ASN A 40 43.12 -26.62 15.12
CA ASN A 40 42.45 -25.36 15.42
C ASN A 40 41.04 -25.57 16.01
N TRP A 41 40.63 -26.82 16.17
CA TRP A 41 39.32 -27.23 16.64
C TRP A 41 39.49 -28.17 17.81
N ASN A 42 38.71 -27.99 18.87
CA ASN A 42 38.81 -28.81 20.09
C ASN A 42 37.42 -29.11 20.68
N THR A 43 37.21 -30.31 21.22
CA THR A 43 35.93 -30.68 21.86
C THR A 43 35.63 -29.90 23.14
N ASP A 44 36.64 -29.25 23.74
CA ASP A 44 36.49 -28.31 24.85
C ASP A 44 37.02 -26.92 24.44
N ILE A 45 36.25 -25.88 24.75
CA ILE A 45 36.57 -24.49 24.43
C ILE A 45 37.87 -24.01 25.09
N ASN A 46 38.27 -24.61 26.21
CA ASN A 46 39.55 -24.32 26.88
C ASN A 46 40.76 -25.06 26.26
N GLY A 47 40.56 -25.84 25.19
CA GLY A 47 41.62 -26.59 24.50
C GLY A 47 42.09 -27.88 25.20
N ALA A 48 41.48 -28.30 26.31
CA ALA A 48 41.85 -29.53 27.04
C ALA A 48 41.25 -30.81 26.44
N GLY A 49 40.31 -30.69 25.51
CA GLY A 49 39.70 -31.81 24.81
C GLY A 49 40.54 -32.31 23.64
N THR A 50 39.91 -33.07 22.74
CA THR A 50 40.58 -33.67 21.58
C THR A 50 40.47 -32.81 20.34
N SER A 51 41.53 -32.79 19.52
CA SER A 51 41.51 -32.10 18.24
C SER A 51 40.54 -32.72 17.24
N ARG A 52 40.06 -31.93 16.28
CA ARG A 52 39.22 -32.44 15.20
C ARG A 52 40.04 -33.35 14.27
N PRO A 53 39.60 -34.60 14.03
CA PRO A 53 40.42 -35.60 13.33
C PRO A 53 40.48 -35.40 11.81
N SER A 54 39.47 -34.77 11.21
CA SER A 54 39.38 -34.54 9.77
C SER A 54 38.66 -33.24 9.44
N SER A 55 38.98 -32.62 8.31
CA SER A 55 38.26 -31.46 7.78
C SER A 55 36.95 -31.84 7.06
N THR A 56 36.66 -33.13 6.88
CA THR A 56 35.51 -33.65 6.12
C THR A 56 34.48 -34.37 7.00
N GLY A 57 34.47 -34.13 8.32
CA GLY A 57 33.50 -34.76 9.23
C GLY A 57 32.10 -34.20 9.06
N ALA A 58 31.26 -34.86 8.25
CA ALA A 58 29.92 -34.40 7.91
C ALA A 58 28.92 -34.37 9.07
N THR A 59 29.25 -34.97 10.22
CA THR A 59 28.43 -34.97 11.45
C THR A 59 28.88 -33.94 12.49
N ASP A 60 29.94 -33.18 12.21
CA ASP A 60 30.57 -32.29 13.20
C ASP A 60 29.77 -30.99 13.39
N ILE A 61 29.66 -30.51 14.63
CA ILE A 61 29.17 -29.17 14.98
C ILE A 61 30.39 -28.27 15.23
N LEU A 62 30.60 -27.27 14.39
CA LEU A 62 31.69 -26.32 14.50
C LEU A 62 31.19 -25.01 15.13
N ILE A 63 31.81 -24.59 16.24
CA ILE A 63 31.38 -23.41 17.00
C ILE A 63 32.51 -22.39 17.10
N PHE A 64 32.24 -21.17 16.64
CA PHE A 64 32.99 -19.98 17.02
C PHE A 64 32.29 -19.34 18.23
N ASP A 65 32.96 -19.35 19.38
CA ASP A 65 32.43 -18.85 20.64
C ASP A 65 33.21 -17.62 21.11
N GLY A 66 32.53 -16.48 21.24
CA GLY A 66 33.16 -15.21 21.60
C GLY A 66 33.69 -15.14 23.03
N THR A 67 33.35 -16.12 23.89
CA THR A 67 33.93 -16.22 25.24
C THR A 67 35.39 -16.68 25.22
N ASN A 68 35.79 -17.48 24.22
CA ASN A 68 37.17 -17.91 24.04
C ASN A 68 37.41 -18.52 22.64
N LEU A 69 38.37 -17.95 21.91
CA LEU A 69 38.84 -18.41 20.59
C LEU A 69 40.26 -18.99 20.61
N GLY A 70 40.96 -18.96 21.74
CA GLY A 70 42.39 -19.31 21.86
C GLY A 70 42.69 -20.62 22.59
N GLY A 71 41.66 -21.34 23.04
CA GLY A 71 41.84 -22.60 23.78
C GLY A 71 42.43 -22.36 25.17
N ALA A 72 43.59 -22.94 25.44
CA ALA A 72 44.23 -22.91 26.76
C ALA A 72 44.65 -21.49 27.18
N THR A 73 44.96 -20.63 26.20
CA THR A 73 45.16 -19.20 26.43
C THR A 73 43.94 -18.47 25.90
N THR A 74 43.12 -17.95 26.82
CA THR A 74 41.87 -17.26 26.44
C THR A 74 42.14 -16.10 25.49
N ALA A 75 41.42 -16.07 24.38
CA ALA A 75 41.45 -14.96 23.42
C ALA A 75 40.02 -14.54 23.05
N THR A 76 39.71 -13.25 23.10
CA THR A 76 38.42 -12.67 22.73
C THR A 76 38.62 -11.47 21.80
N GLY A 77 37.57 -11.11 21.05
CA GLY A 77 37.59 -10.00 20.09
C GLY A 77 37.52 -10.47 18.63
N PRO A 78 37.69 -9.54 17.67
CA PRO A 78 37.63 -9.85 16.24
C PRO A 78 38.71 -10.86 15.83
N ALA A 79 38.31 -11.89 15.10
CA ALA A 79 39.22 -12.92 14.59
C ALA A 79 39.15 -13.05 13.06
N THR A 80 40.30 -13.27 12.44
CA THR A 80 40.43 -13.58 11.02
C THR A 80 40.68 -15.08 10.83
N ILE A 81 39.80 -15.73 10.07
CA ILE A 81 39.83 -17.18 9.84
C ILE A 81 40.16 -17.46 8.38
N LEU A 82 41.25 -18.19 8.15
CA LEU A 82 41.67 -18.55 6.80
C LEU A 82 40.86 -19.75 6.28
N ALA A 83 40.23 -19.61 5.12
CA ALA A 83 39.52 -20.68 4.43
C ALA A 83 40.33 -21.16 3.20
N SER A 84 41.59 -21.54 3.44
CA SER A 84 42.55 -21.94 2.39
C SER A 84 42.24 -23.27 1.70
N SER A 85 41.33 -24.09 2.25
CA SER A 85 40.86 -25.34 1.66
C SER A 85 39.41 -25.63 2.07
N SER A 86 38.74 -26.49 1.31
CA SER A 86 37.35 -26.90 1.56
C SER A 86 37.21 -27.73 2.84
N ILE A 87 36.05 -27.61 3.50
CA ILE A 87 35.67 -28.43 4.66
C ILE A 87 34.24 -28.93 4.51
N THR A 88 33.89 -29.94 5.31
CA THR A 88 32.51 -30.40 5.52
C THR A 88 32.22 -30.47 7.01
N CYS A 89 31.03 -30.05 7.43
CA CYS A 89 30.49 -30.16 8.79
C CYS A 89 28.98 -30.38 8.75
N ALA A 90 28.37 -30.87 9.83
CA ALA A 90 26.91 -30.86 9.96
C ALA A 90 26.43 -29.43 10.24
N GLN A 91 27.08 -28.75 11.19
CA GLN A 91 26.63 -27.44 11.66
C GLN A 91 27.79 -26.46 11.82
N LEU A 92 27.52 -25.18 11.60
CA LEU A 92 28.43 -24.06 11.81
C LEU A 92 27.73 -22.95 12.59
N LYS A 93 28.23 -22.65 13.80
CA LYS A 93 27.57 -21.73 14.74
C LYS A 93 28.50 -20.62 15.20
N PHE A 94 27.93 -19.43 15.33
CA PHE A 94 28.58 -18.22 15.86
C PHE A 94 27.80 -17.77 17.08
N VAL A 95 28.42 -17.82 18.25
CA VAL A 95 27.75 -17.61 19.54
C VAL A 95 28.51 -16.64 20.45
N ASN A 96 27.83 -16.13 21.47
CA ASN A 96 28.41 -15.30 22.54
C ASN A 96 29.18 -14.06 22.06
N ASN A 97 28.57 -13.25 21.19
CA ASN A 97 29.13 -12.00 20.65
C ASN A 97 30.43 -12.17 19.85
N VAL A 98 30.63 -13.33 19.22
CA VAL A 98 31.82 -13.55 18.38
C VAL A 98 31.82 -12.66 17.14
N ASN A 99 32.99 -12.16 16.73
CA ASN A 99 33.18 -11.40 15.50
C ASN A 99 34.23 -12.10 14.63
N ILE A 100 33.76 -12.74 13.56
CA ILE A 100 34.58 -13.54 12.65
C ILE A 100 34.63 -12.89 11.27
N THR A 101 35.83 -12.69 10.75
CA THR A 101 36.07 -12.42 9.32
C THR A 101 36.73 -13.64 8.69
N MET A 102 36.04 -14.29 7.77
CA MET A 102 36.57 -15.38 6.97
C MET A 102 37.11 -14.87 5.64
N LEU A 103 38.29 -15.34 5.25
CA LEU A 103 38.89 -14.97 3.97
C LEU A 103 39.66 -16.13 3.34
N ARG A 104 39.79 -16.09 2.02
CA ARG A 104 40.68 -16.98 1.28
C ARG A 104 41.93 -16.23 0.84
N PRO A 105 43.12 -16.57 1.38
CA PRO A 105 44.36 -15.84 1.10
C PRO A 105 45.06 -16.29 -0.19
N THR A 106 44.56 -17.34 -0.86
CA THR A 106 45.15 -17.93 -2.07
C THR A 106 44.19 -17.85 -3.26
N SER A 107 44.65 -18.13 -4.49
CA SER A 107 43.85 -18.15 -5.73
C SER A 107 43.06 -19.46 -5.89
N GLY A 108 41.89 -19.40 -6.54
CA GLY A 108 40.93 -20.51 -6.65
C GLY A 108 39.71 -20.37 -5.71
N THR A 109 39.01 -21.48 -5.47
CA THR A 109 37.76 -21.52 -4.68
C THR A 109 37.86 -22.54 -3.55
N SER A 110 37.44 -22.18 -2.34
CA SER A 110 37.18 -23.15 -1.25
C SER A 110 35.68 -23.28 -1.02
N THR A 111 35.21 -24.49 -0.75
CA THR A 111 33.80 -24.77 -0.43
C THR A 111 33.67 -25.20 1.02
N ILE A 112 32.83 -24.48 1.77
CA ILE A 112 32.38 -24.87 3.11
C ILE A 112 31.06 -25.61 2.91
N THR A 113 31.08 -26.91 3.12
CA THR A 113 29.90 -27.78 2.94
C THR A 113 29.23 -27.98 4.29
N ILE A 114 27.97 -27.60 4.38
CA ILE A 114 27.11 -27.79 5.55
C ILE A 114 26.13 -28.91 5.15
N ALA A 115 26.30 -30.06 5.79
CA ALA A 115 25.59 -31.31 5.47
C ALA A 115 24.79 -31.77 6.69
N GLY A 116 24.08 -30.82 7.31
CA GLY A 116 23.21 -31.09 8.44
C GLY A 116 21.97 -31.90 8.05
N GLU A 117 21.10 -32.09 9.02
CA GLU A 117 19.79 -32.75 8.83
C GLU A 117 18.73 -31.81 9.40
N LEU A 118 17.59 -32.32 9.89
CA LEU A 118 16.58 -31.50 10.56
C LEU A 118 17.15 -30.75 11.78
N GLY A 119 17.33 -29.43 11.67
CA GLY A 119 17.81 -28.58 12.75
C GLY A 119 18.45 -27.27 12.26
N GLU A 120 18.92 -26.45 13.20
CA GLU A 120 19.64 -25.20 12.88
C GLU A 120 21.13 -25.48 12.58
N ASP A 121 21.48 -25.50 11.30
CA ASP A 121 22.78 -25.94 10.79
C ASP A 121 23.75 -24.80 10.48
N PHE A 122 23.24 -23.62 10.17
CA PHE A 122 24.05 -22.40 10.11
C PHE A 122 23.44 -21.33 11.00
N VAL A 123 24.13 -20.98 12.07
CA VAL A 123 23.58 -20.10 13.11
C VAL A 123 24.49 -18.93 13.38
N VAL A 124 23.96 -17.71 13.23
CA VAL A 124 24.62 -16.49 13.70
C VAL A 124 23.73 -15.85 14.75
N ASN A 125 24.08 -16.05 16.03
CA ASN A 125 23.29 -15.53 17.14
C ASN A 125 23.28 -14.01 17.19
N ALA A 126 22.28 -13.44 17.87
CA ALA A 126 22.24 -12.01 18.14
C ALA A 126 23.55 -11.52 18.80
N GLY A 127 24.02 -10.35 18.39
CA GLY A 127 25.31 -9.79 18.81
C GLY A 127 26.54 -10.39 18.12
N CYS A 128 26.41 -11.51 17.40
CA CYS A 128 27.52 -12.10 16.64
C CYS A 128 27.62 -11.50 15.24
N THR A 129 28.83 -11.50 14.68
CA THR A 129 29.11 -11.04 13.32
C THR A 129 29.89 -12.10 12.55
N PHE A 130 29.42 -12.42 11.34
CA PHE A 130 30.11 -13.25 10.36
C PHE A 130 30.34 -12.49 9.05
N ASN A 131 31.59 -12.16 8.76
CA ASN A 131 31.99 -11.43 7.58
C ASN A 131 32.79 -12.31 6.63
N VAL A 132 32.58 -12.16 5.33
CA VAL A 132 33.45 -12.69 4.29
C VAL A 132 34.09 -11.52 3.56
N ALA A 133 35.42 -11.44 3.65
CA ALA A 133 36.22 -10.38 3.05
C ALA A 133 37.48 -10.98 2.42
N SER A 134 37.30 -11.78 1.36
CA SER A 134 38.42 -12.42 0.68
C SER A 134 39.20 -11.43 -0.18
N PRO A 135 40.54 -11.31 0.01
CA PRO A 135 41.38 -10.44 -0.81
C PRO A 135 41.89 -11.11 -2.09
N VAL A 136 41.96 -12.46 -2.16
CA VAL A 136 42.58 -13.19 -3.29
C VAL A 136 41.68 -14.28 -3.89
N GLY A 137 41.00 -15.08 -3.06
CA GLY A 137 40.28 -16.26 -3.51
C GLY A 137 38.76 -16.18 -3.34
N SER A 138 38.06 -17.06 -4.06
CA SER A 138 36.61 -17.21 -3.96
C SER A 138 36.22 -18.14 -2.82
N LEU A 139 35.04 -17.92 -2.24
CA LEU A 139 34.44 -18.79 -1.22
C LEU A 139 33.03 -19.22 -1.63
N ARG A 140 32.63 -20.41 -1.22
CA ARG A 140 31.30 -20.95 -1.47
C ARG A 140 30.82 -21.66 -0.22
N PHE A 141 29.58 -21.43 0.16
CA PHE A 141 28.90 -22.17 1.21
C PHE A 141 27.78 -22.95 0.55
N THR A 142 27.84 -24.27 0.68
CA THR A 142 26.86 -25.18 0.08
C THR A 142 26.12 -25.92 1.20
N PHE A 143 24.80 -25.80 1.19
CA PHE A 143 23.85 -26.50 2.06
C PHE A 143 23.34 -27.73 1.30
N GLN A 144 23.55 -28.92 1.85
CA GLN A 144 23.35 -30.18 1.12
C GLN A 144 22.00 -30.84 1.38
N SER A 145 21.36 -30.58 2.51
CA SER A 145 20.03 -31.12 2.77
C SER A 145 18.97 -30.11 2.36
N ASN A 146 17.84 -30.65 1.89
CA ASN A 146 16.71 -29.85 1.46
C ASN A 146 15.97 -29.17 2.62
N VAL A 147 16.31 -29.54 3.86
CA VAL A 147 15.69 -29.08 5.11
C VAL A 147 16.68 -28.37 6.05
N ASP A 148 17.90 -28.08 5.60
CA ASP A 148 18.93 -27.39 6.39
C ASP A 148 18.40 -26.02 6.85
N ALA A 149 18.18 -25.82 8.16
CA ALA A 149 17.69 -24.54 8.65
C ALA A 149 18.87 -23.61 8.97
N CYS A 150 18.98 -22.49 8.28
CA CYS A 150 19.90 -21.42 8.61
C CYS A 150 19.16 -20.34 9.41
N ARG A 151 19.71 -19.92 10.55
CA ARG A 151 19.13 -18.91 11.43
C ARG A 151 20.12 -17.79 11.68
N VAL A 152 19.81 -16.60 11.19
CA VAL A 152 20.63 -15.39 11.40
C VAL A 152 19.85 -14.39 12.23
N SER A 153 20.31 -14.21 13.47
CA SER A 153 19.85 -13.16 14.39
C SER A 153 20.90 -12.06 14.64
N GLY A 154 22.13 -12.26 14.17
CA GLY A 154 23.21 -11.28 14.19
C GLY A 154 23.44 -10.60 12.83
N THR A 155 24.70 -10.35 12.52
CA THR A 155 25.12 -9.65 11.28
C THR A 155 25.91 -10.59 10.38
N VAL A 156 25.56 -10.63 9.10
CA VAL A 156 26.30 -11.33 8.05
C VAL A 156 26.71 -10.33 6.95
N SER A 157 27.97 -10.37 6.50
CA SER A 157 28.43 -9.50 5.41
C SER A 157 29.23 -10.27 4.36
N LEU A 158 28.93 -10.10 3.08
CA LEU A 158 29.68 -10.62 1.94
C LEU A 158 30.24 -9.46 1.12
N ILE A 159 31.48 -9.05 1.40
CA ILE A 159 32.12 -7.86 0.78
C ILE A 159 33.43 -8.32 0.16
N THR A 160 33.44 -8.57 -1.15
CA THR A 160 34.61 -9.13 -1.82
C THR A 160 34.59 -8.89 -3.33
N PRO A 161 35.76 -8.67 -3.96
CA PRO A 161 35.88 -8.64 -5.42
C PRO A 161 35.91 -10.04 -6.06
N TRP A 162 35.76 -11.11 -5.28
CA TRP A 162 35.81 -12.50 -5.76
C TRP A 162 34.43 -13.16 -5.68
N GLN A 163 34.30 -14.37 -6.22
CA GLN A 163 33.03 -15.08 -6.11
C GLN A 163 32.78 -15.44 -4.64
N MET A 164 31.57 -15.11 -4.18
CA MET A 164 31.05 -15.53 -2.88
C MET A 164 29.57 -15.83 -3.02
N ARG A 165 29.12 -16.94 -2.42
CA ARG A 165 27.69 -17.29 -2.36
C ARG A 165 27.37 -18.29 -1.26
N PHE A 166 26.15 -18.19 -0.78
CA PHE A 166 25.38 -19.22 -0.10
C PHE A 166 24.46 -19.88 -1.12
N GLU A 167 24.33 -21.21 -1.08
CA GLU A 167 23.48 -21.95 -2.02
C GLU A 167 23.05 -23.30 -1.45
N ASN A 168 21.82 -23.70 -1.72
CA ASN A 168 21.20 -24.93 -1.21
C ASN A 168 20.86 -25.95 -2.30
N GLY A 169 21.39 -25.78 -3.51
CA GLY A 169 20.96 -26.56 -4.67
C GLY A 169 19.53 -26.23 -5.11
N THR A 170 19.05 -26.91 -6.15
CA THR A 170 17.73 -26.65 -6.76
C THR A 170 16.60 -27.50 -6.17
N SER A 171 16.85 -28.17 -5.04
CA SER A 171 15.91 -29.09 -4.37
C SER A 171 15.62 -28.72 -2.91
N GLY A 172 16.08 -27.55 -2.45
CA GLY A 172 15.85 -27.08 -1.09
C GLY A 172 14.46 -26.47 -0.91
N GLU A 173 13.93 -26.57 0.31
CA GLU A 173 12.61 -26.04 0.63
C GLU A 173 12.64 -24.50 0.80
N PRO A 174 11.59 -23.77 0.38
CA PRO A 174 11.44 -22.35 0.65
C PRO A 174 11.51 -22.03 2.15
N GLY A 175 12.10 -20.89 2.52
CA GLY A 175 12.20 -20.47 3.92
C GLY A 175 13.20 -21.24 4.78
N THR A 176 14.16 -21.95 4.19
CA THR A 176 15.19 -22.68 4.94
C THR A 176 16.33 -21.78 5.45
N PHE A 177 16.53 -20.58 4.90
CA PHE A 177 17.52 -19.62 5.39
C PHE A 177 16.82 -18.35 5.88
N ILE A 178 16.80 -18.12 7.19
CA ILE A 178 15.99 -17.07 7.80
C ILE A 178 16.88 -16.00 8.46
N PHE A 179 16.70 -14.76 8.02
CA PHE A 179 17.13 -13.55 8.73
C PHE A 179 16.00 -13.08 9.65
N THR A 180 16.21 -13.19 10.96
CA THR A 180 15.18 -12.83 11.96
C THR A 180 15.11 -11.33 12.20
N SER A 181 14.05 -10.87 12.86
CA SER A 181 13.92 -9.46 13.31
C SER A 181 15.21 -8.97 14.00
N GLY A 182 15.69 -7.79 13.59
CA GLY A 182 16.91 -7.16 14.11
C GLY A 182 18.22 -7.64 13.50
N SER A 183 18.20 -8.71 12.68
CA SER A 183 19.38 -9.19 11.96
C SER A 183 19.70 -8.32 10.75
N SER A 184 20.93 -8.45 10.25
CA SER A 184 21.33 -7.77 9.01
C SER A 184 22.20 -8.62 8.08
N PHE A 185 22.01 -8.40 6.79
CA PHE A 185 22.82 -8.91 5.71
C PHE A 185 23.40 -7.75 4.90
N THR A 186 24.71 -7.73 4.66
CA THR A 186 25.36 -6.75 3.78
C THR A 186 26.00 -7.44 2.59
N THR A 187 25.84 -6.91 1.38
CA THR A 187 26.46 -7.47 0.17
C THR A 187 27.15 -6.41 -0.69
N ASN A 188 28.35 -6.77 -1.16
CA ASN A 188 29.13 -6.08 -2.16
C ASN A 188 30.03 -7.08 -2.90
N ILE A 189 29.44 -7.88 -3.78
CA ILE A 189 30.17 -8.93 -4.52
C ILE A 189 30.45 -8.42 -5.93
N THR A 190 31.67 -7.95 -6.16
CA THR A 190 32.07 -7.26 -7.40
C THR A 190 32.92 -8.13 -8.34
N SER A 191 32.77 -9.46 -8.23
CA SER A 191 33.44 -10.41 -9.10
C SER A 191 33.22 -10.11 -10.58
N SER A 192 34.28 -10.28 -11.39
CA SER A 192 34.22 -10.19 -12.85
C SER A 192 33.31 -11.26 -13.49
N SER A 193 32.99 -12.31 -12.74
CA SER A 193 32.05 -13.36 -13.12
C SER A 193 30.77 -13.28 -12.29
N SER A 194 29.64 -13.68 -12.86
CA SER A 194 28.33 -13.68 -12.19
C SER A 194 28.37 -14.42 -10.85
N SER A 195 28.18 -13.70 -9.75
CA SER A 195 28.20 -14.26 -8.39
C SER A 195 27.09 -13.66 -7.54
N TYR A 196 26.00 -14.40 -7.38
CA TYR A 196 24.82 -13.97 -6.62
C TYR A 196 24.94 -14.46 -5.17
N ALA A 197 24.70 -13.57 -4.21
CA ALA A 197 24.90 -13.87 -2.78
C ALA A 197 24.17 -15.13 -2.32
N PHE A 198 22.96 -15.37 -2.83
CA PHE A 198 22.12 -16.53 -2.49
C PHE A 198 21.88 -17.46 -3.69
N GLY A 199 22.71 -17.36 -4.72
CA GLY A 199 22.68 -18.20 -5.92
C GLY A 199 21.69 -17.74 -7.00
N SER A 200 21.67 -18.49 -8.10
CA SER A 200 20.75 -18.37 -9.24
C SER A 200 19.77 -19.55 -9.30
N SER A 201 18.89 -19.56 -10.30
CA SER A 201 17.95 -20.68 -10.55
C SER A 201 18.60 -22.03 -10.83
N SER A 202 19.90 -22.07 -11.12
CA SER A 202 20.66 -23.31 -11.29
C SER A 202 21.51 -23.69 -10.07
N GLN A 203 21.48 -22.88 -9.02
CA GLN A 203 22.35 -23.01 -7.84
C GLN A 203 21.53 -23.12 -6.55
N SER A 204 20.36 -22.50 -6.52
CA SER A 204 19.52 -22.40 -5.33
C SER A 204 18.05 -22.55 -5.69
N SER A 205 17.25 -22.85 -4.68
CA SER A 205 15.79 -22.99 -4.80
C SER A 205 15.11 -21.63 -4.68
N GLU A 206 13.90 -21.49 -5.23
CA GLU A 206 13.17 -20.22 -5.17
C GLU A 206 12.72 -19.92 -3.73
N LYS A 207 12.88 -18.68 -3.29
CA LYS A 207 12.45 -18.17 -1.96
C LYS A 207 13.01 -18.96 -0.77
N TRP A 208 14.17 -19.59 -0.94
CA TRP A 208 14.82 -20.32 0.16
C TRP A 208 15.35 -19.39 1.26
N VAL A 209 15.65 -18.13 0.92
CA VAL A 209 16.06 -17.11 1.89
C VAL A 209 14.88 -16.22 2.26
N VAL A 210 14.61 -16.03 3.54
CA VAL A 210 13.53 -15.18 4.05
C VAL A 210 14.11 -14.07 4.93
N PHE A 211 13.76 -12.83 4.61
CA PHE A 211 13.94 -11.69 5.52
C PHE A 211 12.63 -11.43 6.25
N GLN A 212 12.61 -11.70 7.56
CA GLN A 212 11.43 -11.47 8.39
C GLN A 212 11.22 -9.98 8.65
N SER A 213 10.04 -9.62 9.16
CA SER A 213 9.75 -8.27 9.65
C SER A 213 10.86 -7.79 10.60
N GLY A 214 11.43 -6.61 10.33
CA GLY A 214 12.54 -6.04 11.10
C GLY A 214 13.95 -6.53 10.72
N ALA A 215 14.09 -7.43 9.74
CA ALA A 215 15.40 -7.81 9.19
C ALA A 215 15.84 -6.85 8.08
N HIS A 216 17.16 -6.66 7.92
CA HIS A 216 17.73 -5.68 6.99
C HIS A 216 18.68 -6.31 5.96
N LEU A 217 18.48 -6.01 4.68
CA LEU A 217 19.46 -6.21 3.62
C LEU A 217 20.08 -4.87 3.23
N TYR A 218 21.41 -4.78 3.22
CA TYR A 218 22.18 -3.64 2.74
C TYR A 218 22.92 -3.99 1.45
N TYR A 219 22.46 -3.42 0.34
CA TYR A 219 23.12 -3.56 -0.96
C TYR A 219 24.10 -2.40 -1.17
N LEU A 220 25.40 -2.71 -1.18
CA LEU A 220 26.48 -1.74 -1.37
C LEU A 220 27.14 -1.83 -2.76
N GLY A 221 26.58 -2.64 -3.67
CA GLY A 221 27.07 -2.79 -5.04
C GLY A 221 27.24 -4.24 -5.48
N GLY A 222 27.64 -4.43 -6.74
CA GLY A 222 27.93 -5.75 -7.30
C GLY A 222 26.72 -6.47 -7.91
N TRP A 223 26.76 -7.79 -7.90
CA TRP A 223 25.71 -8.64 -8.48
C TRP A 223 24.47 -8.71 -7.57
N SER A 224 23.29 -8.89 -8.17
CA SER A 224 22.03 -9.09 -7.46
C SER A 224 22.14 -10.18 -6.38
N PRO A 225 21.69 -9.93 -5.15
CA PRO A 225 21.65 -11.00 -4.14
C PRO A 225 20.58 -12.06 -4.45
N MET A 226 19.63 -11.75 -5.35
CA MET A 226 18.45 -12.59 -5.64
C MET A 226 18.61 -13.50 -6.86
N GLY A 227 19.67 -13.34 -7.65
CA GLY A 227 19.94 -14.17 -8.83
C GLY A 227 19.93 -13.41 -10.16
N ASN A 228 19.73 -14.16 -11.25
CA ASN A 228 20.02 -13.72 -12.62
C ASN A 228 18.81 -13.59 -13.54
N SER A 229 17.63 -14.04 -13.12
CA SER A 229 16.44 -14.16 -13.97
C SER A 229 15.24 -13.40 -13.39
N SER A 230 14.34 -13.00 -14.28
CA SER A 230 13.02 -12.44 -13.97
C SER A 230 12.04 -13.47 -13.41
N THR A 231 12.27 -14.76 -13.65
CA THR A 231 11.40 -15.85 -13.17
C THR A 231 11.91 -16.52 -11.90
N PHE A 232 12.92 -15.94 -11.25
CA PHE A 232 13.53 -16.52 -10.06
C PHE A 232 13.91 -15.44 -9.05
N SER A 233 13.56 -15.68 -7.79
CA SER A 233 14.13 -14.96 -6.66
C SER A 233 14.57 -15.94 -5.60
N ALA A 234 15.85 -15.92 -5.23
CA ALA A 234 16.34 -16.68 -4.07
C ALA A 234 15.77 -16.15 -2.75
N ILE A 235 15.36 -14.87 -2.73
CA ILE A 235 14.93 -14.15 -1.53
C ILE A 235 13.42 -13.91 -1.56
N ASP A 236 12.79 -14.15 -0.41
CA ASP A 236 11.47 -13.66 -0.05
C ASP A 236 11.60 -12.56 1.03
N PHE A 237 10.97 -11.42 0.78
CA PHE A 237 10.94 -10.31 1.72
C PHE A 237 9.56 -10.25 2.36
N GLU A 238 9.48 -10.66 3.63
CA GLU A 238 8.23 -10.54 4.36
C GLU A 238 7.85 -9.07 4.57
N PRO A 239 6.54 -8.75 4.66
CA PRO A 239 6.08 -7.43 5.06
C PRO A 239 6.79 -6.94 6.34
N GLY A 240 7.39 -5.75 6.28
CA GLY A 240 8.12 -5.15 7.40
C GLY A 240 9.64 -5.41 7.41
N SER A 241 10.15 -6.26 6.52
CA SER A 241 11.60 -6.34 6.24
C SER A 241 12.11 -5.10 5.49
N PHE A 242 13.43 -4.92 5.38
CA PHE A 242 14.02 -3.72 4.78
C PHE A 242 15.10 -4.07 3.75
N TRP A 243 14.95 -3.51 2.55
CA TRP A 243 16.00 -3.37 1.55
C TRP A 243 16.56 -1.96 1.60
N HIS A 244 17.87 -1.85 1.84
CA HIS A 244 18.63 -0.61 1.75
C HIS A 244 19.49 -0.63 0.49
N HIS A 245 19.17 0.26 -0.45
CA HIS A 245 19.89 0.41 -1.71
C HIS A 245 20.87 1.58 -1.63
N ARG A 246 22.18 1.29 -1.65
CA ARG A 246 23.23 2.30 -1.41
C ARG A 246 24.21 2.49 -2.55
N ALA A 247 24.04 1.77 -3.66
CA ALA A 247 24.93 1.81 -4.81
C ALA A 247 24.19 1.45 -6.09
N PRO A 248 24.64 1.84 -7.28
CA PRO A 248 24.03 1.42 -8.54
C PRO A 248 23.98 -0.11 -8.73
N ILE A 249 23.02 -0.57 -9.52
CA ILE A 249 22.94 -1.97 -9.96
C ILE A 249 24.09 -2.26 -10.93
N ALA A 250 24.88 -3.32 -10.67
CA ALA A 250 25.94 -3.73 -11.59
C ALA A 250 25.53 -4.90 -12.50
N GLY A 251 24.71 -5.84 -12.03
CA GLY A 251 24.19 -6.94 -12.85
C GLY A 251 23.35 -7.97 -12.10
N GLY A 252 22.65 -8.83 -12.84
CA GLY A 252 21.63 -9.75 -12.30
C GLY A 252 20.22 -9.15 -12.36
N SER A 253 19.23 -9.86 -11.82
CA SER A 253 17.85 -9.37 -11.80
C SER A 253 17.40 -8.96 -10.40
N PHE A 254 16.85 -7.76 -10.28
CA PHE A 254 16.51 -7.14 -9.00
C PHE A 254 15.00 -7.19 -8.75
N PHE A 255 14.15 -6.77 -9.68
CA PHE A 255 12.75 -6.44 -9.43
C PHE A 255 11.74 -7.27 -10.20
N ASN A 256 12.08 -7.67 -11.42
CA ASN A 256 11.12 -8.19 -12.39
C ASN A 256 10.22 -9.30 -11.81
N ASN A 257 8.94 -9.00 -11.60
CA ASN A 257 7.90 -9.83 -10.99
C ASN A 257 8.17 -10.26 -9.52
N LYS A 258 8.84 -9.40 -8.74
CA LYS A 258 9.22 -9.67 -7.35
C LYS A 258 8.49 -8.77 -6.36
N SER A 259 8.50 -9.20 -5.10
CA SER A 259 7.85 -8.53 -3.97
C SER A 259 8.86 -8.18 -2.91
N PHE A 260 8.65 -7.03 -2.27
CA PHE A 260 9.55 -6.45 -1.29
C PHE A 260 8.78 -6.03 -0.04
N GLY A 261 9.48 -6.05 1.10
CA GLY A 261 9.13 -5.27 2.27
C GLY A 261 9.34 -3.78 1.99
N ASN A 262 10.04 -3.09 2.87
CA ASN A 262 10.36 -1.68 2.68
C ASN A 262 11.58 -1.54 1.76
N ILE A 263 11.55 -0.60 0.82
CA ILE A 263 12.72 -0.20 0.03
C ILE A 263 13.13 1.20 0.44
N ILE A 264 14.41 1.37 0.74
CA ILE A 264 15.03 2.65 1.07
C ILE A 264 16.17 2.89 0.07
N VAL A 265 16.04 3.92 -0.77
CA VAL A 265 17.12 4.38 -1.65
C VAL A 265 17.89 5.47 -0.95
N GLU A 266 19.18 5.26 -0.74
CA GLU A 266 20.02 6.15 0.04
C GLU A 266 21.46 6.25 -0.52
N ASN A 267 22.30 7.03 0.15
CA ASN A 267 23.72 7.21 -0.21
C ASN A 267 23.95 7.77 -1.63
N ASN A 268 23.13 8.75 -2.06
CA ASN A 268 23.17 9.37 -3.40
C ASN A 268 23.10 8.33 -4.53
N SER A 269 22.44 7.20 -4.29
CA SER A 269 22.38 6.12 -5.27
C SER A 269 21.21 6.30 -6.23
N THR A 270 21.34 5.69 -7.41
CA THR A 270 20.23 5.49 -8.34
C THR A 270 19.83 4.02 -8.32
N LEU A 271 18.54 3.79 -8.09
CA LEU A 271 17.88 2.49 -8.21
C LEU A 271 16.99 2.50 -9.45
N ALA A 272 17.37 1.78 -10.49
CA ALA A 272 16.56 1.63 -11.70
C ALA A 272 15.94 0.23 -11.73
N ALA A 273 14.63 0.14 -11.84
CA ALA A 273 13.94 -1.14 -11.91
C ALA A 273 14.18 -1.84 -13.25
N ASP A 274 14.58 -3.11 -13.22
CA ASP A 274 14.82 -3.98 -14.38
C ASP A 274 13.56 -4.74 -14.84
N GLY A 275 12.40 -4.44 -14.25
CA GLY A 275 11.10 -4.99 -14.61
C GLY A 275 9.99 -4.53 -13.68
N PRO A 276 8.76 -5.03 -13.86
CA PRO A 276 7.62 -4.73 -13.00
C PRO A 276 7.87 -5.16 -11.55
N ILE A 277 7.32 -4.39 -10.60
CA ILE A 277 7.41 -4.65 -9.16
C ILE A 277 6.01 -4.89 -8.60
N ASN A 278 5.78 -6.14 -8.21
CA ASN A 278 4.46 -6.62 -7.80
C ASN A 278 4.04 -6.08 -6.44
N ARG A 279 5.00 -5.74 -5.58
CA ARG A 279 4.72 -5.28 -4.23
C ARG A 279 5.93 -4.61 -3.59
N ILE A 280 5.71 -3.47 -2.97
CA ILE A 280 6.59 -2.81 -2.00
C ILE A 280 5.71 -2.45 -0.82
N ASN A 281 6.14 -2.69 0.42
CA ASN A 281 5.45 -2.14 1.59
C ASN A 281 5.59 -0.60 1.58
N ASN A 282 6.72 -0.07 2.04
CA ASN A 282 7.00 1.37 1.96
C ASN A 282 8.15 1.64 0.98
N LEU A 283 8.03 2.71 0.19
CA LEU A 283 9.11 3.19 -0.66
C LEU A 283 9.60 4.54 -0.14
N THR A 284 10.87 4.59 0.26
CA THR A 284 11.55 5.80 0.69
C THR A 284 12.70 6.13 -0.26
N ILE A 285 12.74 7.36 -0.76
CA ILE A 285 13.82 7.88 -1.61
C ILE A 285 14.42 9.07 -0.89
N ASN A 286 15.60 8.88 -0.30
CA ASN A 286 16.28 9.93 0.46
C ASN A 286 16.76 11.05 -0.48
N ASN A 287 17.01 12.22 0.10
CA ASN A 287 17.57 13.36 -0.62
C ASN A 287 18.85 12.97 -1.39
N GLY A 288 19.00 13.51 -2.60
CA GLY A 288 20.11 13.19 -3.51
C GLY A 288 20.03 11.81 -4.18
N CYS A 289 19.00 11.00 -3.89
CA CYS A 289 18.83 9.66 -4.47
C CYS A 289 17.75 9.65 -5.55
N THR A 290 17.77 8.63 -6.40
CA THR A 290 16.78 8.45 -7.46
C THR A 290 16.24 7.03 -7.48
N PHE A 291 14.91 6.89 -7.49
CA PHE A 291 14.25 5.67 -7.92
C PHE A 291 13.68 5.90 -9.32
N LYS A 292 14.06 5.04 -10.25
CA LYS A 292 13.59 5.06 -11.62
C LYS A 292 12.77 3.81 -11.89
N THR A 293 11.50 4.00 -12.21
CA THR A 293 10.59 2.91 -12.57
C THR A 293 11.04 2.22 -13.87
N HIS A 294 10.53 1.01 -14.09
CA HIS A 294 10.71 0.31 -15.36
C HIS A 294 10.00 1.06 -16.51
N THR A 295 10.24 0.67 -17.77
CA THR A 295 9.62 1.30 -18.94
C THR A 295 8.16 0.89 -19.17
N SER A 296 7.68 -0.13 -18.47
CA SER A 296 6.34 -0.70 -18.58
C SER A 296 5.96 -1.51 -17.34
N GLY A 297 4.70 -1.94 -17.26
CA GLY A 297 4.16 -2.73 -16.14
C GLY A 297 3.87 -1.88 -14.91
N GLU A 298 3.97 -2.48 -13.75
CA GLU A 298 3.54 -1.90 -12.47
C GLU A 298 4.71 -1.62 -11.53
N THR A 299 4.52 -0.65 -10.64
CA THR A 299 5.27 -0.49 -9.40
C THR A 299 4.25 -0.30 -8.27
N ALA A 300 3.91 -1.39 -7.58
CA ALA A 300 2.84 -1.38 -6.60
C ALA A 300 3.34 -1.14 -5.18
N ILE A 301 2.73 -0.18 -4.49
CA ILE A 301 3.09 0.28 -3.14
C ILE A 301 1.89 0.06 -2.21
N MET A 302 2.12 -0.73 -1.14
CA MET A 302 1.09 -1.13 -0.16
C MET A 302 1.04 -0.21 1.07
N GLY A 303 2.04 0.64 1.24
CA GLY A 303 2.22 1.56 2.36
C GLY A 303 2.54 2.97 1.88
N ASN A 304 3.39 3.68 2.62
CA ASN A 304 3.72 5.07 2.30
C ASN A 304 4.75 5.18 1.17
N LEU A 305 4.64 6.28 0.42
CA LEU A 305 5.62 6.74 -0.55
C LEU A 305 6.24 8.05 -0.04
N LEU A 306 7.49 8.00 0.41
CA LEU A 306 8.25 9.15 0.87
C LEU A 306 9.35 9.49 -0.14
N VAL A 307 9.27 10.68 -0.75
CA VAL A 307 10.22 11.11 -1.79
C VAL A 307 10.84 12.45 -1.43
N ASP A 308 12.03 12.40 -0.85
CA ASP A 308 12.90 13.55 -0.62
C ASP A 308 13.94 13.73 -1.74
N GLY A 309 14.24 12.66 -2.49
CA GLY A 309 15.03 12.68 -3.72
C GLY A 309 14.17 12.79 -4.99
N THR A 310 14.34 11.87 -5.93
CA THR A 310 13.58 11.86 -7.19
C THR A 310 12.94 10.49 -7.45
N LEU A 311 11.63 10.47 -7.69
CA LEU A 311 10.93 9.35 -8.32
C LEU A 311 10.63 9.71 -9.78
N ASN A 312 11.18 8.96 -10.72
CA ASN A 312 10.95 9.21 -12.14
C ASN A 312 10.80 7.94 -13.00
N ALA A 313 10.56 8.16 -14.29
CA ALA A 313 10.51 7.15 -15.33
C ALA A 313 11.27 7.64 -16.58
N ASP A 314 11.62 6.70 -17.47
CA ASP A 314 12.08 7.07 -18.81
C ASP A 314 10.97 7.74 -19.63
N ALA A 315 11.37 8.57 -20.59
CA ALA A 315 10.44 9.15 -21.55
C ALA A 315 9.66 8.05 -22.29
N ALA A 316 8.36 8.26 -22.48
CA ALA A 316 7.42 7.28 -23.05
C ALA A 316 7.29 5.95 -22.28
N SER A 317 7.74 5.90 -21.02
CA SER A 317 7.41 4.79 -20.13
C SER A 317 5.89 4.70 -19.98
N THR A 318 5.39 3.47 -19.88
CA THR A 318 3.98 3.16 -19.59
C THR A 318 3.81 2.62 -18.18
N ASN A 319 4.86 2.65 -17.35
CA ASN A 319 4.81 2.10 -16.00
C ASN A 319 3.76 2.81 -15.14
N GLU A 320 3.05 2.01 -14.35
CA GLU A 320 2.00 2.45 -13.45
C GLU A 320 2.47 2.40 -12.00
N ILE A 321 2.54 3.55 -11.33
CA ILE A 321 2.62 3.60 -9.87
C ILE A 321 1.24 3.29 -9.31
N ILE A 322 1.13 2.20 -8.55
CA ILE A 322 -0.15 1.77 -7.97
C ILE A 322 -0.08 1.88 -6.45
N MET A 323 -0.93 2.70 -5.87
CA MET A 323 -1.20 2.69 -4.42
C MET A 323 -2.32 1.68 -4.16
N ALA A 324 -1.98 0.53 -3.56
CA ALA A 324 -2.90 -0.59 -3.36
C ALA A 324 -2.93 -1.14 -1.92
N GLY A 325 -2.46 -0.34 -0.95
CA GLY A 325 -2.55 -0.66 0.46
C GLY A 325 -3.99 -0.62 0.96
N ASN A 326 -4.34 -1.50 1.92
CA ASN A 326 -5.64 -1.51 2.59
C ASN A 326 -5.64 -0.75 3.92
N THR A 327 -4.53 -0.08 4.24
CA THR A 327 -4.38 0.88 5.34
C THR A 327 -4.13 2.26 4.77
N PRO A 328 -4.46 3.36 5.49
CA PRO A 328 -4.16 4.70 5.01
C PRO A 328 -2.71 4.88 4.56
N GLN A 329 -2.53 5.37 3.34
CA GLN A 329 -1.24 5.63 2.70
C GLN A 329 -1.03 7.14 2.55
N ALA A 330 0.21 7.58 2.65
CA ALA A 330 0.61 8.95 2.39
C ALA A 330 1.65 9.01 1.26
N ILE A 331 1.51 10.02 0.40
CA ILE A 331 2.54 10.45 -0.56
C ILE A 331 3.12 11.77 -0.05
N SER A 332 4.41 11.78 0.29
CA SER A 332 5.05 12.89 1.00
C SER A 332 6.52 13.08 0.60
N GLY A 333 7.19 14.03 1.25
CA GLY A 333 8.61 14.37 1.04
C GLY A 333 8.83 15.61 0.21
N SER A 334 10.05 16.16 0.25
CA SER A 334 10.39 17.44 -0.38
C SER A 334 10.88 17.36 -1.83
N GLY A 335 11.09 16.15 -2.35
CA GLY A 335 11.70 15.91 -3.66
C GLY A 335 10.72 15.96 -4.83
N ASP A 336 11.11 15.39 -5.98
CA ASP A 336 10.30 15.38 -7.20
C ASP A 336 9.63 14.02 -7.44
N ILE A 337 8.35 14.04 -7.83
CA ILE A 337 7.62 12.86 -8.31
C ILE A 337 7.10 13.16 -9.71
N ASN A 338 7.66 12.47 -10.71
CA ASN A 338 7.26 12.58 -12.11
C ASN A 338 7.09 11.18 -12.72
N VAL A 339 5.85 10.74 -12.89
CA VAL A 339 5.54 9.36 -13.31
C VAL A 339 4.66 9.33 -14.56
N PRO A 340 4.63 8.23 -15.32
CA PRO A 340 3.78 8.15 -16.50
C PRO A 340 2.33 7.96 -16.10
N ASN A 341 2.07 6.89 -15.35
CA ASN A 341 0.75 6.50 -14.90
C ASN A 341 0.69 6.44 -13.36
N PHE A 342 -0.42 6.90 -12.79
CA PHE A 342 -0.68 6.87 -11.36
C PHE A 342 -2.06 6.25 -11.07
N LYS A 343 -2.13 5.32 -10.13
CA LYS A 343 -3.36 4.61 -9.80
C LYS A 343 -3.60 4.50 -8.30
N VAL A 344 -4.85 4.72 -7.90
CA VAL A 344 -5.35 4.46 -6.55
C VAL A 344 -6.34 3.30 -6.63
N ALA A 345 -5.95 2.14 -6.10
CA ALA A 345 -6.78 0.94 -6.12
C ALA A 345 -8.04 1.11 -5.25
N ASP A 346 -9.06 0.29 -5.50
CA ASP A 346 -10.41 0.41 -4.91
C ASP A 346 -10.41 0.38 -3.37
N ASN A 347 -9.56 -0.46 -2.77
CA ASN A 347 -9.43 -0.57 -1.31
C ASN A 347 -8.43 0.42 -0.69
N ALA A 348 -7.81 1.29 -1.50
CA ALA A 348 -6.79 2.21 -1.02
C ALA A 348 -7.37 3.52 -0.49
N ASP A 349 -6.75 4.05 0.56
CA ASP A 349 -7.01 5.38 1.12
C ASP A 349 -5.71 6.20 1.08
N VAL A 350 -5.57 7.04 0.06
CA VAL A 350 -4.33 7.77 -0.25
C VAL A 350 -4.47 9.24 0.07
N THR A 351 -3.52 9.79 0.85
CA THR A 351 -3.41 11.22 1.11
C THR A 351 -2.19 11.82 0.42
N LEU A 352 -2.40 12.85 -0.39
CA LEU A 352 -1.34 13.66 -1.00
C LEU A 352 -0.92 14.77 -0.02
N ASN A 353 0.32 14.70 0.46
CA ASN A 353 0.95 15.77 1.26
C ASN A 353 1.93 16.62 0.42
N LYS A 354 2.04 16.33 -0.88
CA LYS A 354 2.79 17.08 -1.87
C LYS A 354 2.11 17.00 -3.23
N ASN A 355 2.47 17.92 -4.12
CA ASN A 355 2.07 17.83 -5.52
C ASN A 355 2.83 16.69 -6.21
N ILE A 356 2.19 16.08 -7.21
CA ILE A 356 2.82 15.07 -8.07
C ILE A 356 2.58 15.44 -9.54
N THR A 357 3.54 15.09 -10.40
CA THR A 357 3.41 15.24 -11.85
C THR A 357 3.19 13.88 -12.48
N VAL A 358 2.15 13.79 -13.30
CA VAL A 358 1.80 12.60 -14.07
C VAL A 358 1.76 12.99 -15.54
N SER A 359 2.29 12.15 -16.43
CA SER A 359 2.51 12.51 -17.84
C SER A 359 1.62 11.80 -18.85
N ASP A 360 0.87 10.78 -18.42
CA ASP A 360 -0.05 10.03 -19.27
C ASP A 360 -1.45 9.89 -18.63
N ALA A 361 -1.62 9.03 -17.62
CA ALA A 361 -2.94 8.82 -17.01
C ALA A 361 -2.94 8.72 -15.49
N THR A 362 -4.03 9.19 -14.87
CA THR A 362 -4.36 8.96 -13.47
C THR A 362 -5.70 8.25 -13.36
N THR A 363 -5.74 7.11 -12.67
CA THR A 363 -6.97 6.34 -12.44
C THR A 363 -7.25 6.20 -10.94
N VAL A 364 -8.46 6.55 -10.51
CA VAL A 364 -8.87 6.45 -9.11
C VAL A 364 -10.07 5.52 -8.99
N TYR A 365 -9.89 4.40 -8.30
CA TYR A 365 -10.98 3.51 -7.87
C TYR A 365 -11.32 3.69 -6.39
N GLY A 366 -10.28 3.87 -5.56
CA GLY A 366 -10.44 4.02 -4.12
C GLY A 366 -10.60 5.47 -3.68
N LYS A 367 -10.04 5.78 -2.51
CA LYS A 367 -10.08 7.12 -1.94
C LYS A 367 -8.79 7.88 -2.20
N LEU A 368 -8.92 9.07 -2.79
CA LEU A 368 -7.85 10.03 -2.98
C LEU A 368 -8.17 11.33 -2.25
N ASN A 369 -7.40 11.61 -1.20
CA ASN A 369 -7.42 12.85 -0.45
C ASN A 369 -6.31 13.78 -0.94
N PHE A 370 -6.68 14.83 -1.66
CA PHE A 370 -5.77 15.82 -2.20
C PHE A 370 -5.19 16.75 -1.12
N THR A 371 -5.80 16.83 0.06
CA THR A 371 -5.56 17.93 1.01
C THR A 371 -5.61 19.27 0.27
N ASP A 372 -4.60 20.12 0.34
CA ASP A 372 -4.43 21.34 -0.45
C ASP A 372 -3.50 21.16 -1.68
N LYS A 373 -3.19 19.91 -2.04
CA LYS A 373 -2.22 19.53 -3.09
C LYS A 373 -2.89 19.19 -4.42
N GLN A 374 -2.06 18.95 -5.42
CA GLN A 374 -2.46 18.85 -6.82
C GLN A 374 -1.79 17.68 -7.53
N ILE A 375 -2.54 17.09 -8.46
CA ILE A 375 -1.99 16.29 -9.56
C ILE A 375 -1.84 17.23 -10.76
N LEU A 376 -0.62 17.26 -11.33
CA LEU A 376 -0.22 18.13 -12.43
C LEU A 376 0.17 17.29 -13.67
N GLY A 377 0.09 17.89 -14.87
CA GLY A 377 0.74 17.38 -16.08
C GLY A 377 -0.21 17.03 -17.23
N SER A 378 0.31 16.34 -18.26
CA SER A 378 -0.48 15.93 -19.44
C SER A 378 -1.30 14.68 -19.19
N VAL A 379 -2.25 14.79 -18.26
CA VAL A 379 -2.95 13.65 -17.68
C VAL A 379 -4.32 13.45 -18.32
N ASN A 380 -4.68 12.22 -18.69
CA ASN A 380 -6.08 11.79 -18.64
C ASN A 380 -6.40 11.41 -17.19
N PHE A 381 -7.40 12.04 -16.58
CA PHE A 381 -7.78 11.75 -15.20
C PHE A 381 -9.12 11.03 -15.18
N ASP A 382 -9.19 9.84 -14.58
CA ASP A 382 -10.40 9.04 -14.51
C ASP A 382 -10.73 8.68 -13.04
N ALA A 383 -11.72 9.36 -12.47
CA ALA A 383 -12.35 8.93 -11.22
C ALA A 383 -13.50 7.97 -11.53
N ASN A 384 -13.30 6.70 -11.20
CA ASN A 384 -14.15 5.60 -11.66
C ASN A 384 -15.35 5.37 -10.73
N GLY A 385 -16.50 5.11 -11.34
CA GLY A 385 -17.75 4.83 -10.64
C GLY A 385 -17.84 3.38 -10.14
N ILE A 386 -19.05 3.00 -9.74
CA ILE A 386 -19.38 1.61 -9.37
C ILE A 386 -19.56 0.79 -10.64
N ASN A 387 -18.73 -0.23 -10.82
CA ASN A 387 -18.80 -1.14 -11.95
C ASN A 387 -19.67 -2.36 -11.64
N THR A 388 -20.30 -2.89 -12.69
CA THR A 388 -21.01 -4.17 -12.59
C THR A 388 -20.00 -5.27 -12.28
N ALA A 389 -20.34 -6.12 -11.31
CA ALA A 389 -19.52 -7.24 -10.91
C ALA A 389 -19.22 -8.19 -12.08
N VAL A 390 -17.95 -8.51 -12.28
CA VAL A 390 -17.49 -9.47 -13.30
C VAL A 390 -17.05 -10.75 -12.59
N ALA A 391 -17.64 -11.89 -12.96
CA ALA A 391 -17.28 -13.18 -12.41
C ALA A 391 -16.08 -13.80 -13.13
N GLY A 392 -15.24 -14.53 -12.39
CA GLY A 392 -14.14 -15.32 -12.90
C GLY A 392 -13.88 -16.57 -12.05
N THR A 393 -12.98 -17.42 -12.53
CA THR A 393 -12.51 -18.62 -11.81
C THR A 393 -10.99 -18.73 -11.94
N GLY A 394 -10.29 -19.11 -10.89
CA GLY A 394 -8.83 -19.31 -10.93
C GLY A 394 -8.33 -20.23 -9.83
N ASP A 395 -7.04 -20.55 -9.88
CA ASP A 395 -6.39 -21.44 -8.92
C ASP A 395 -5.61 -20.65 -7.87
N LEU A 396 -5.80 -21.03 -6.61
CA LEU A 396 -5.18 -20.42 -5.43
C LEU A 396 -4.16 -21.38 -4.80
N THR A 397 -3.08 -20.79 -4.28
CA THR A 397 -2.12 -21.45 -3.40
C THR A 397 -1.99 -20.62 -2.13
N ALA A 398 -2.14 -21.24 -0.96
CA ALA A 398 -2.02 -20.53 0.32
C ALA A 398 -0.65 -19.84 0.44
N GLY A 399 -0.65 -18.57 0.87
CA GLY A 399 0.55 -17.73 0.94
C GLY A 399 0.96 -17.08 -0.38
N SER A 400 0.36 -17.45 -1.51
CA SER A 400 0.67 -16.87 -2.82
C SER A 400 -0.06 -15.56 -3.06
N TYR A 401 0.63 -14.60 -3.68
CA TYR A 401 0.04 -13.38 -4.23
C TYR A 401 -0.41 -13.53 -5.70
N VAL A 402 -0.30 -14.74 -6.25
CA VAL A 402 -0.62 -15.02 -7.66
C VAL A 402 -1.79 -15.99 -7.70
N ILE A 403 -2.84 -15.58 -8.39
CA ILE A 403 -3.95 -16.44 -8.83
C ILE A 403 -3.63 -16.87 -10.27
N THR A 404 -3.62 -18.17 -10.53
CA THR A 404 -3.26 -18.71 -11.86
C THR A 404 -4.49 -19.21 -12.60
N ASN A 405 -4.32 -19.54 -13.89
CA ASN A 405 -5.38 -20.01 -14.79
C ASN A 405 -6.54 -19.00 -14.95
N THR A 406 -6.22 -17.70 -14.87
CA THR A 406 -7.20 -16.64 -15.05
C THR A 406 -6.56 -15.31 -15.41
N ALA A 407 -7.32 -14.45 -16.09
CA ALA A 407 -6.95 -13.06 -16.36
C ALA A 407 -8.17 -12.12 -16.34
N THR A 408 -9.25 -12.50 -15.65
CA THR A 408 -10.48 -11.70 -15.60
C THR A 408 -10.37 -10.61 -14.54
N GLY A 409 -10.40 -9.35 -15.00
CA GLY A 409 -10.37 -8.14 -14.17
C GLY A 409 -9.37 -7.12 -14.71
N THR A 410 -9.28 -5.98 -14.05
CA THR A 410 -8.36 -4.89 -14.37
C THR A 410 -7.59 -4.47 -13.11
N THR A 411 -6.33 -4.09 -13.29
CA THR A 411 -5.49 -3.54 -12.23
C THR A 411 -6.18 -2.38 -11.49
N GLY A 412 -6.19 -2.46 -10.17
CA GLY A 412 -6.82 -1.51 -9.25
C GLY A 412 -8.19 -1.94 -8.72
N GLN A 413 -8.87 -2.89 -9.36
CA GLN A 413 -10.19 -3.34 -8.93
C GLN A 413 -10.13 -4.24 -7.70
N THR A 414 -11.22 -4.26 -6.92
CA THR A 414 -11.39 -5.21 -5.81
C THR A 414 -11.69 -6.60 -6.36
N ILE A 415 -11.07 -7.63 -5.78
CA ILE A 415 -11.34 -9.04 -6.07
C ILE A 415 -11.76 -9.76 -4.78
N THR A 416 -12.86 -10.52 -4.85
CA THR A 416 -13.44 -11.25 -3.71
C THR A 416 -13.77 -12.68 -4.09
N GLY A 417 -13.57 -13.62 -3.18
CA GLY A 417 -13.83 -15.05 -3.40
C GLY A 417 -13.41 -15.88 -2.19
N ALA A 418 -13.81 -17.15 -2.15
CA ALA A 418 -13.39 -18.04 -1.07
C ALA A 418 -11.86 -18.22 -1.09
N GLY A 419 -11.18 -18.04 0.05
CA GLY A 419 -9.71 -18.11 0.12
C GLY A 419 -8.98 -16.86 -0.39
N ILE A 420 -9.69 -15.84 -0.87
CA ILE A 420 -9.14 -14.50 -1.14
C ILE A 420 -9.46 -13.61 0.07
N PRO A 421 -8.46 -12.98 0.72
CA PRO A 421 -8.70 -12.10 1.85
C PRO A 421 -9.63 -10.93 1.49
N ALA A 422 -10.35 -10.40 2.49
CA ALA A 422 -11.08 -9.15 2.32
C ALA A 422 -10.14 -7.98 1.99
N ASN A 423 -10.69 -6.93 1.35
CA ASN A 423 -9.95 -5.73 0.95
C ASN A 423 -8.74 -6.03 0.06
N THR A 424 -8.90 -6.98 -0.86
CA THR A 424 -7.86 -7.38 -1.81
C THR A 424 -8.12 -6.70 -3.15
N SER A 425 -7.08 -6.07 -3.67
CA SER A 425 -7.08 -5.41 -4.96
C SER A 425 -6.23 -6.18 -5.96
N ILE A 426 -6.59 -6.11 -7.23
CA ILE A 426 -5.75 -6.60 -8.33
C ILE A 426 -4.59 -5.62 -8.53
N VAL A 427 -3.37 -6.13 -8.47
CA VAL A 427 -2.14 -5.36 -8.68
C VAL A 427 -1.66 -5.48 -10.12
N SER A 428 -1.87 -6.63 -10.75
CA SER A 428 -1.45 -6.89 -12.13
C SER A 428 -2.28 -7.99 -12.74
N VAL A 429 -2.40 -7.95 -14.07
CA VAL A 429 -3.09 -8.96 -14.87
C VAL A 429 -2.20 -9.30 -16.05
N SER A 430 -1.90 -10.59 -16.22
CA SER A 430 -1.23 -11.09 -17.42
C SER A 430 -2.19 -11.96 -18.21
N THR A 431 -2.70 -11.42 -19.31
CA THR A 431 -3.57 -12.15 -20.23
C THR A 431 -2.81 -13.18 -21.06
N SER A 432 -1.52 -12.96 -21.34
CA SER A 432 -0.68 -13.91 -22.07
C SER A 432 -0.28 -15.12 -21.23
N ASN A 433 -0.04 -14.91 -19.93
CA ASN A 433 0.40 -15.95 -19.01
C ASN A 433 -0.74 -16.50 -18.13
N ASN A 434 -1.97 -15.97 -18.28
CA ASN A 434 -3.16 -16.34 -17.52
C ASN A 434 -2.94 -16.31 -16.00
N TYR A 435 -2.50 -15.17 -15.48
CA TYR A 435 -2.48 -14.95 -14.03
C TYR A 435 -2.94 -13.54 -13.64
N ILE A 436 -3.33 -13.43 -12.37
CA ILE A 436 -3.62 -12.18 -11.67
C ILE A 436 -2.71 -12.11 -10.44
N ILE A 437 -2.11 -10.95 -10.20
CA ILE A 437 -1.39 -10.66 -8.95
C ILE A 437 -2.31 -9.85 -8.05
N ILE A 438 -2.40 -10.23 -6.77
CA ILE A 438 -3.30 -9.64 -5.77
C ILE A 438 -2.52 -8.98 -4.62
N SER A 439 -3.14 -7.99 -3.96
CA SER A 439 -2.46 -7.21 -2.91
C SER A 439 -2.28 -7.95 -1.57
N ASN A 440 -3.11 -8.95 -1.29
CA ASN A 440 -3.02 -9.80 -0.09
C ASN A 440 -2.86 -11.27 -0.51
N PRO A 441 -2.06 -12.08 0.20
CA PRO A 441 -1.82 -13.45 -0.20
C PRO A 441 -3.08 -14.31 0.02
N ALA A 442 -3.33 -15.25 -0.88
CA ALA A 442 -4.43 -16.21 -0.73
C ALA A 442 -4.27 -17.01 0.57
N THR A 443 -5.38 -17.35 1.22
CA THR A 443 -5.40 -18.05 2.52
C THR A 443 -5.66 -19.55 2.39
N ALA A 444 -5.94 -20.02 1.17
CA ALA A 444 -6.25 -21.41 0.89
C ALA A 444 -5.58 -21.89 -0.40
N THR A 445 -5.34 -23.20 -0.48
CA THR A 445 -4.94 -23.87 -1.71
C THR A 445 -6.15 -24.59 -2.28
N ALA A 446 -6.62 -24.18 -3.46
CA ALA A 446 -7.81 -24.72 -4.12
C ALA A 446 -7.78 -24.42 -5.62
N THR A 447 -8.45 -25.25 -6.42
CA THR A 447 -8.55 -25.10 -7.87
C THR A 447 -9.95 -24.65 -8.30
N ASN A 448 -10.05 -23.94 -9.41
CA ASN A 448 -11.30 -23.40 -9.98
C ASN A 448 -12.14 -22.61 -8.96
N VAL A 449 -11.49 -21.83 -8.12
CA VAL A 449 -12.15 -20.97 -7.13
C VAL A 449 -12.88 -19.86 -7.85
N ALA A 450 -14.20 -19.80 -7.66
CA ALA A 450 -15.02 -18.71 -8.16
C ALA A 450 -14.71 -17.41 -7.39
N TYR A 451 -14.55 -16.32 -8.14
CA TYR A 451 -14.32 -15.00 -7.61
C TYR A 451 -15.10 -13.94 -8.41
N SER A 452 -15.26 -12.75 -7.82
CA SER A 452 -15.92 -11.59 -8.41
C SER A 452 -15.01 -10.38 -8.34
N VAL A 453 -15.00 -9.58 -9.40
CA VAL A 453 -14.25 -8.33 -9.53
C VAL A 453 -15.19 -7.15 -9.63
N THR A 454 -14.97 -6.12 -8.81
CA THR A 454 -15.86 -4.95 -8.66
C THR A 454 -15.07 -3.67 -8.40
N THR A 455 -15.77 -2.53 -8.45
CA THR A 455 -15.32 -1.25 -7.89
C THR A 455 -16.40 -0.70 -6.97
N SER A 456 -15.97 -0.02 -5.91
CA SER A 456 -16.84 0.57 -4.88
C SER A 456 -17.22 2.03 -5.19
N GLY A 457 -16.62 2.59 -6.25
CA GLY A 457 -16.77 3.99 -6.65
C GLY A 457 -15.75 4.88 -5.93
N ALA A 458 -15.02 5.67 -6.72
CA ALA A 458 -13.98 6.55 -6.23
C ALA A 458 -14.50 7.50 -5.15
N THR A 459 -13.65 7.82 -4.18
CA THR A 459 -13.90 8.88 -3.20
C THR A 459 -12.87 9.97 -3.36
N LEU A 460 -13.30 11.15 -3.82
CA LEU A 460 -12.44 12.31 -3.97
C LEU A 460 -12.63 13.24 -2.77
N ARG A 461 -11.53 13.53 -2.06
CA ARG A 461 -11.54 14.44 -0.91
C ARG A 461 -10.58 15.59 -1.16
N THR A 462 -11.01 16.83 -0.89
CA THR A 462 -10.15 18.00 -1.09
C THR A 462 -10.35 19.08 -0.04
N SER A 463 -9.24 19.70 0.33
CA SER A 463 -9.14 20.95 1.11
C SER A 463 -8.53 22.08 0.25
N ASN A 464 -8.39 21.89 -1.06
CA ASN A 464 -7.96 22.94 -1.98
C ASN A 464 -9.11 23.95 -2.15
N THR A 465 -8.82 25.23 -1.94
CA THR A 465 -9.82 26.31 -2.05
C THR A 465 -10.36 26.49 -3.48
N ASN A 466 -9.63 26.03 -4.49
CA ASN A 466 -10.10 25.96 -5.87
C ASN A 466 -10.88 24.69 -6.19
N GLY A 467 -11.07 23.77 -5.23
CA GLY A 467 -11.84 22.54 -5.40
C GLY A 467 -11.32 21.68 -6.56
N PHE A 468 -12.19 21.37 -7.51
CA PHE A 468 -11.90 20.67 -8.77
C PHE A 468 -11.99 21.60 -9.99
N ASN A 469 -11.66 22.89 -9.82
CA ASN A 469 -11.51 23.79 -10.96
C ASN A 469 -10.46 23.23 -11.94
N PRO A 470 -10.75 23.10 -13.24
CA PRO A 470 -9.84 22.46 -14.20
C PRO A 470 -8.52 23.22 -14.42
N ALA A 471 -8.46 24.51 -14.12
CA ALA A 471 -7.28 25.35 -14.31
C ALA A 471 -6.40 25.50 -13.06
N SER A 472 -6.98 25.35 -11.86
CA SER A 472 -6.29 25.69 -10.60
C SER A 472 -6.63 24.78 -9.41
N GLY A 473 -7.49 23.78 -9.61
CA GLY A 473 -8.00 22.89 -8.58
C GLY A 473 -7.05 21.75 -8.21
N SER A 474 -7.63 20.72 -7.61
CA SER A 474 -6.94 19.51 -7.13
C SER A 474 -6.38 18.65 -8.26
N VAL A 475 -6.96 18.75 -9.44
CA VAL A 475 -6.49 18.10 -10.66
C VAL A 475 -6.32 19.17 -11.73
N ILE A 476 -5.09 19.36 -12.19
CA ILE A 476 -4.76 20.23 -13.32
C ILE A 476 -4.18 19.34 -14.41
N ALA A 477 -5.00 19.07 -15.41
CA ALA A 477 -4.65 18.19 -16.50
C ALA A 477 -4.84 18.88 -17.85
N SER A 478 -3.95 18.62 -18.81
CA SER A 478 -4.14 19.06 -20.21
C SER A 478 -4.91 18.04 -21.08
N GLY A 479 -5.10 16.81 -20.59
CA GLY A 479 -5.91 15.77 -21.23
C GLY A 479 -7.38 15.79 -20.79
N ASN A 480 -8.07 14.66 -20.98
CA ASN A 480 -9.48 14.54 -20.61
C ASN A 480 -9.63 14.31 -19.10
N LEU A 481 -10.59 15.00 -18.49
CA LEU A 481 -11.04 14.72 -17.13
C LEU A 481 -12.34 13.92 -17.22
N THR A 482 -12.38 12.74 -16.61
CA THR A 482 -13.56 11.88 -16.50
C THR A 482 -13.90 11.70 -15.03
N PHE A 483 -15.11 12.11 -14.68
CA PHE A 483 -15.71 11.87 -13.38
C PHE A 483 -16.96 11.03 -13.63
N ASP A 484 -16.87 9.74 -13.35
CA ASP A 484 -17.98 8.81 -13.55
C ASP A 484 -19.15 9.12 -12.62
N ASP A 485 -20.32 8.61 -12.99
CA ASP A 485 -21.49 8.63 -12.13
C ASP A 485 -21.23 7.83 -10.83
N LYS A 486 -21.86 8.27 -9.74
CA LYS A 486 -21.86 7.63 -8.42
C LYS A 486 -20.49 7.59 -7.72
N ILE A 487 -19.55 8.44 -8.10
CA ILE A 487 -18.38 8.73 -7.26
C ILE A 487 -18.78 9.57 -6.04
N ASN A 488 -17.96 9.49 -4.99
CA ASN A 488 -18.17 10.17 -3.73
C ASN A 488 -17.28 11.41 -3.60
N TYR A 489 -17.78 12.44 -2.92
CA TYR A 489 -17.05 13.68 -2.69
C TYR A 489 -16.98 14.03 -1.20
N THR A 490 -15.84 14.54 -0.74
CA THR A 490 -15.69 15.21 0.56
C THR A 490 -14.98 16.54 0.37
N ILE A 491 -15.67 17.64 0.69
CA ILE A 491 -15.19 19.01 0.47
C ILE A 491 -14.94 19.67 1.82
N ASP A 492 -13.66 19.87 2.14
CA ASP A 492 -13.19 20.36 3.44
C ASP A 492 -12.80 21.84 3.44
N ALA A 493 -12.75 22.48 2.28
CA ALA A 493 -12.43 23.89 2.14
C ALA A 493 -13.48 24.63 1.33
N ALA A 494 -13.62 25.93 1.59
CA ALA A 494 -14.58 26.75 0.87
C ALA A 494 -14.19 26.86 -0.61
N THR A 495 -15.15 26.64 -1.50
CA THR A 495 -14.88 26.64 -2.95
C THR A 495 -16.13 26.92 -3.78
N THR A 496 -15.94 27.39 -5.02
CA THR A 496 -16.99 27.53 -6.04
C THR A 496 -16.96 26.41 -7.08
N TRP A 497 -16.03 25.46 -6.94
CA TRP A 497 -15.87 24.28 -7.81
C TRP A 497 -15.80 22.99 -7.00
N PRO A 498 -16.82 22.65 -6.20
CA PRO A 498 -16.80 21.47 -5.32
C PRO A 498 -16.78 20.14 -6.07
N PHE A 499 -17.23 20.09 -7.32
CA PHE A 499 -17.33 18.84 -8.08
C PHE A 499 -16.54 18.92 -9.39
N GLY A 500 -15.96 17.80 -9.80
CA GLY A 500 -15.35 17.66 -11.12
C GLY A 500 -16.41 17.65 -12.22
N ILE A 501 -16.07 18.22 -13.38
CA ILE A 501 -16.91 18.18 -14.59
C ILE A 501 -16.16 17.41 -15.66
N THR A 502 -16.80 16.36 -16.19
CA THR A 502 -16.22 15.56 -17.28
C THR A 502 -16.00 16.42 -18.53
N THR A 503 -14.81 16.36 -19.11
CA THR A 503 -14.44 17.13 -20.31
C THR A 503 -15.43 16.87 -21.44
N GLY A 504 -15.96 17.94 -22.03
CA GLY A 504 -16.94 17.85 -23.11
C GLY A 504 -18.36 17.48 -22.68
N SER A 505 -18.63 17.28 -21.39
CA SER A 505 -19.99 17.04 -20.89
C SER A 505 -20.88 18.26 -21.11
N THR A 506 -22.06 18.03 -21.67
CA THR A 506 -23.15 19.01 -21.75
C THR A 506 -24.20 18.80 -20.66
N GLY A 507 -23.96 17.85 -19.75
CA GLY A 507 -24.89 17.55 -18.67
C GLY A 507 -24.97 18.71 -17.68
N ASN A 508 -26.20 19.12 -17.34
CA ASN A 508 -26.46 20.18 -16.36
C ASN A 508 -26.58 19.61 -14.92
N MET A 509 -26.25 18.33 -14.73
CA MET A 509 -26.36 17.64 -13.45
C MET A 509 -25.32 16.54 -13.31
N ILE A 510 -24.65 16.48 -12.16
CA ILE A 510 -23.70 15.43 -11.80
C ILE A 510 -24.42 14.35 -11.00
N GLN A 511 -24.16 13.06 -11.26
CA GLN A 511 -24.65 11.98 -10.42
C GLN A 511 -23.58 11.57 -9.41
N THR A 512 -23.86 11.76 -8.12
CA THR A 512 -22.91 11.42 -7.05
C THR A 512 -23.43 10.27 -6.19
N GLY A 513 -22.50 9.57 -5.54
CA GLY A 513 -22.81 8.58 -4.50
C GLY A 513 -23.17 9.29 -3.20
N SER A 514 -22.16 9.46 -2.35
CA SER A 514 -22.20 10.25 -1.12
C SER A 514 -21.44 11.56 -1.27
N VAL A 515 -21.98 12.64 -0.71
CA VAL A 515 -21.36 13.97 -0.71
C VAL A 515 -21.28 14.48 0.73
N ASN A 516 -20.06 14.78 1.18
CA ASN A 516 -19.81 15.37 2.48
C ASN A 516 -19.30 16.80 2.32
N ILE A 517 -20.10 17.78 2.75
CA ILE A 517 -19.74 19.20 2.69
C ILE A 517 -19.39 19.67 4.10
N ASN A 518 -18.10 19.87 4.37
CA ASN A 518 -17.58 20.32 5.66
C ASN A 518 -17.22 21.82 5.69
N ALA A 519 -17.33 22.50 4.54
CA ALA A 519 -17.05 23.93 4.39
C ALA A 519 -18.07 24.58 3.43
N ASN A 520 -18.15 25.92 3.44
CA ASN A 520 -19.09 26.64 2.59
C ASN A 520 -18.74 26.48 1.10
N ILE A 521 -19.68 26.01 0.30
CA ILE A 521 -19.49 25.85 -1.15
C ILE A 521 -20.51 26.67 -1.94
N THR A 522 -20.14 27.02 -3.16
CA THR A 522 -21.11 27.30 -4.23
C THR A 522 -21.05 26.16 -5.22
N ALA A 523 -22.17 25.49 -5.45
CA ALA A 523 -22.24 24.40 -6.41
C ALA A 523 -21.92 24.93 -7.82
N ASN A 524 -21.05 24.23 -8.55
CA ASN A 524 -20.70 24.58 -9.93
C ASN A 524 -21.68 23.99 -10.96
N THR A 525 -22.67 23.20 -10.52
CA THR A 525 -23.82 22.67 -11.28
C THR A 525 -24.77 21.95 -10.34
N GLY A 526 -25.96 21.59 -10.82
CA GLY A 526 -26.88 20.70 -10.10
C GLY A 526 -26.26 19.33 -9.85
N PHE A 527 -26.71 18.63 -8.82
CA PHE A 527 -26.20 17.29 -8.51
C PHE A 527 -27.25 16.40 -7.87
N THR A 528 -27.15 15.12 -8.16
CA THR A 528 -27.97 14.05 -7.60
C THR A 528 -27.19 13.30 -6.52
N ILE A 529 -27.87 12.91 -5.45
CA ILE A 529 -27.35 12.15 -4.31
C ILE A 529 -27.99 10.76 -4.30
N ASN A 530 -27.16 9.73 -4.46
CA ASN A 530 -27.62 8.34 -4.43
C ASN A 530 -27.66 7.76 -3.01
N ASN A 531 -26.76 8.20 -2.11
CA ASN A 531 -26.58 7.58 -0.79
C ASN A 531 -26.76 8.57 0.37
N ASN A 532 -25.87 9.53 0.54
CA ASN A 532 -25.92 10.46 1.67
C ASN A 532 -25.41 11.85 1.28
N LEU A 533 -26.09 12.89 1.75
CA LEU A 533 -25.63 14.28 1.74
C LEU A 533 -25.42 14.74 3.17
N LEU A 534 -24.15 14.90 3.58
CA LEU A 534 -23.79 15.52 4.85
C LEU A 534 -23.63 17.04 4.66
N VAL A 535 -24.44 17.82 5.38
CA VAL A 535 -24.44 19.30 5.35
C VAL A 535 -23.85 19.84 6.65
N ASN A 536 -22.53 20.03 6.65
CA ASN A 536 -21.78 20.67 7.75
C ASN A 536 -21.22 22.06 7.37
N GLY A 537 -21.50 22.52 6.14
CA GLY A 537 -21.26 23.89 5.67
C GLY A 537 -22.42 24.34 4.79
N LYS A 538 -22.47 25.63 4.47
CA LYS A 538 -23.50 26.18 3.58
C LYS A 538 -23.29 25.74 2.14
N ILE A 539 -24.33 25.21 1.51
CA ILE A 539 -24.34 24.81 0.09
C ILE A 539 -25.14 25.86 -0.69
N SER A 540 -24.48 26.78 -1.37
CA SER A 540 -25.15 27.75 -2.24
C SER A 540 -25.39 27.17 -3.63
N LEU A 541 -26.65 27.13 -4.05
CA LEU A 541 -27.06 26.72 -5.40
C LEU A 541 -27.20 27.95 -6.29
N ARG A 542 -26.83 27.83 -7.57
CA ARG A 542 -27.05 28.91 -8.55
C ARG A 542 -28.42 28.75 -9.17
N PRO A 543 -29.04 29.82 -9.69
CA PRO A 543 -30.36 29.72 -10.32
C PRO A 543 -30.42 28.59 -11.37
N ALA A 544 -31.54 27.87 -11.42
CA ALA A 544 -31.80 26.66 -12.22
C ALA A 544 -31.08 25.36 -11.77
N ASP A 545 -30.07 25.42 -10.89
CA ASP A 545 -29.46 24.21 -10.35
C ASP A 545 -30.42 23.46 -9.43
N THR A 546 -30.30 22.14 -9.38
CA THR A 546 -31.10 21.27 -8.50
C THR A 546 -30.18 20.40 -7.67
N VAL A 547 -30.46 20.31 -6.36
CA VAL A 547 -29.97 19.20 -5.52
C VAL A 547 -31.05 18.15 -5.47
N HIS A 548 -30.81 16.99 -6.07
CA HIS A 548 -31.78 15.91 -6.12
C HIS A 548 -31.37 14.76 -5.22
N VAL A 549 -32.09 14.55 -4.12
CA VAL A 549 -31.88 13.44 -3.20
C VAL A 549 -32.83 12.31 -3.58
N LEU A 550 -32.25 11.19 -4.05
CA LEU A 550 -33.02 10.04 -4.52
C LEU A 550 -33.69 9.29 -3.38
N THR A 551 -34.67 8.46 -3.72
CA THR A 551 -35.32 7.57 -2.76
C THR A 551 -34.31 6.67 -2.05
N GLY A 552 -34.36 6.66 -0.72
CA GLY A 552 -33.44 5.90 0.14
C GLY A 552 -32.16 6.64 0.51
N ALA A 553 -31.85 7.76 -0.16
CA ALA A 553 -30.75 8.62 0.24
C ALA A 553 -31.12 9.50 1.45
N THR A 554 -30.14 9.87 2.26
CA THR A 554 -30.35 10.68 3.47
C THR A 554 -29.71 12.06 3.37
N ILE A 555 -30.35 13.07 3.99
CA ILE A 555 -29.71 14.34 4.33
C ILE A 555 -29.37 14.29 5.82
N SER A 556 -28.10 14.52 6.16
CA SER A 556 -27.59 14.47 7.53
C SER A 556 -26.75 15.70 7.86
N GLY A 557 -26.55 15.98 9.15
CA GLY A 557 -25.76 17.12 9.63
C GLY A 557 -26.37 17.78 10.86
N THR A 558 -25.72 18.84 11.33
CA THR A 558 -26.25 19.72 12.38
C THR A 558 -26.67 21.03 11.73
N PHE A 559 -27.94 21.16 11.39
CA PHE A 559 -28.41 22.29 10.58
C PHE A 559 -28.62 23.56 11.40
N ASP A 560 -28.10 24.68 10.92
CA ASP A 560 -28.20 26.00 11.55
C ASP A 560 -28.09 27.12 10.51
N ASP A 561 -28.01 28.38 10.96
CA ASP A 561 -27.89 29.57 10.11
C ASP A 561 -26.55 29.68 9.34
N THR A 562 -25.63 28.74 9.56
CA THR A 562 -24.37 28.59 8.83
C THR A 562 -24.26 27.27 8.05
N LYS A 563 -25.16 26.31 8.28
CA LYS A 563 -25.11 24.94 7.73
C LYS A 563 -26.46 24.52 7.15
N TYR A 564 -26.68 24.86 5.88
CA TYR A 564 -27.91 24.56 5.14
C TYR A 564 -27.71 24.70 3.62
N ILE A 565 -28.71 24.29 2.84
CA ILE A 565 -28.75 24.42 1.38
C ILE A 565 -29.47 25.73 1.03
N ALA A 566 -28.74 26.68 0.47
CA ALA A 566 -29.27 27.97 0.04
C ALA A 566 -29.72 27.92 -1.42
N THR A 567 -31.02 28.15 -1.65
CA THR A 567 -31.59 28.32 -2.98
C THR A 567 -31.49 29.79 -3.41
N ASP A 568 -30.99 30.02 -4.62
CA ASP A 568 -30.93 31.31 -5.29
C ASP A 568 -31.86 31.38 -6.51
N TYR A 569 -32.10 32.59 -7.04
CA TYR A 569 -32.98 32.86 -8.18
C TYR A 569 -32.52 34.03 -9.05
N THR A 570 -33.00 34.07 -10.29
CA THR A 570 -32.86 35.22 -11.20
C THR A 570 -34.04 36.17 -11.11
N THR A 571 -33.88 37.40 -11.61
CA THR A 571 -34.97 38.38 -11.76
C THR A 571 -36.09 37.92 -12.69
N ALA A 572 -35.82 36.94 -13.56
CA ALA A 572 -36.83 36.31 -14.42
C ALA A 572 -37.65 35.21 -13.71
N GLY A 573 -37.38 34.95 -12.43
CA GLY A 573 -38.10 33.96 -11.63
C GLY A 573 -37.56 32.53 -11.72
N VAL A 574 -36.46 32.30 -12.45
CA VAL A 574 -35.80 30.99 -12.48
C VAL A 574 -35.10 30.75 -11.15
N GLN A 575 -35.52 29.73 -10.40
CA GLN A 575 -35.06 29.42 -9.04
C GLN A 575 -34.34 28.06 -9.02
N SER A 576 -33.37 27.93 -8.12
CA SER A 576 -32.78 26.63 -7.75
C SER A 576 -33.66 25.89 -6.74
N ILE A 577 -33.61 24.56 -6.77
CA ILE A 577 -34.51 23.74 -5.93
C ILE A 577 -33.75 22.62 -5.22
N VAL A 578 -34.28 22.21 -4.07
CA VAL A 578 -33.94 20.95 -3.41
C VAL A 578 -35.08 19.97 -3.65
N GLN A 579 -34.80 18.89 -4.36
CA GLN A 579 -35.74 17.80 -4.58
C GLN A 579 -35.41 16.63 -3.66
N VAL A 580 -36.42 16.08 -2.99
CA VAL A 580 -36.32 14.90 -2.13
C VAL A 580 -37.38 13.88 -2.55
N ASP A 581 -36.94 12.68 -2.93
CA ASP A 581 -37.82 11.61 -3.38
C ASP A 581 -38.06 10.58 -2.28
N GLY A 582 -39.23 9.95 -2.29
CA GLY A 582 -39.55 8.82 -1.41
C GLY A 582 -39.76 9.18 0.05
N VAL A 583 -40.18 10.41 0.36
CA VAL A 583 -40.44 10.85 1.74
C VAL A 583 -41.65 10.10 2.29
N SER A 584 -41.45 9.28 3.32
CA SER A 584 -42.50 8.45 3.95
C SER A 584 -42.64 8.68 5.46
N ALA A 585 -41.81 9.54 6.04
CA ALA A 585 -41.79 9.90 7.45
C ALA A 585 -41.34 11.37 7.60
N ALA A 586 -41.43 11.92 8.81
CA ALA A 586 -41.01 13.28 9.11
C ALA A 586 -39.56 13.51 8.65
N THR A 587 -39.38 14.39 7.67
CA THR A 587 -38.10 14.67 7.03
C THR A 587 -37.85 16.16 7.03
N THR A 588 -36.77 16.59 7.67
CA THR A 588 -36.32 17.98 7.66
C THR A 588 -35.42 18.22 6.46
N VAL A 589 -35.80 19.16 5.60
CA VAL A 589 -34.97 19.64 4.50
C VAL A 589 -34.34 20.96 4.95
N PRO A 590 -33.00 21.03 5.10
CA PRO A 590 -32.33 22.22 5.60
C PRO A 590 -32.17 23.23 4.47
N VAL A 591 -33.26 23.91 4.09
CA VAL A 591 -33.26 24.90 3.00
C VAL A 591 -33.14 26.33 3.54
N GLY A 592 -32.80 27.27 2.67
CA GLY A 592 -32.83 28.69 2.98
C GLY A 592 -32.52 29.56 1.77
N THR A 593 -32.37 30.86 2.00
CA THR A 593 -31.86 31.82 1.01
C THR A 593 -30.36 32.02 1.18
N THR A 594 -29.75 32.86 0.34
CA THR A 594 -28.35 33.26 0.54
C THR A 594 -28.10 34.03 1.84
N LEU A 595 -29.14 34.46 2.57
CA LEU A 595 -29.00 35.23 3.81
C LEU A 595 -29.63 34.55 5.03
N HIS A 596 -30.62 33.68 4.85
CA HIS A 596 -31.43 33.16 5.96
C HIS A 596 -31.69 31.67 5.83
N TYR A 597 -31.50 30.94 6.94
CA TYR A 597 -31.91 29.55 7.07
C TYR A 597 -33.42 29.47 7.32
N LEU A 598 -34.14 28.77 6.44
CA LEU A 598 -35.60 28.69 6.40
C LEU A 598 -36.05 27.22 6.28
N PRO A 599 -35.71 26.35 7.25
CA PRO A 599 -35.94 24.93 7.10
C PRO A 599 -37.42 24.58 7.06
N ILE A 600 -37.69 23.42 6.47
CA ILE A 600 -39.01 22.82 6.40
C ILE A 600 -38.94 21.36 6.82
N THR A 601 -39.87 20.91 7.65
CA THR A 601 -40.10 19.50 7.95
C THR A 601 -41.42 19.08 7.33
N ILE A 602 -41.36 18.05 6.47
CA ILE A 602 -42.52 17.50 5.77
C ILE A 602 -42.79 16.11 6.33
N THR A 603 -44.04 15.86 6.74
CA THR A 603 -44.50 14.55 7.22
C THR A 603 -45.72 14.11 6.40
N PRO A 604 -45.51 13.38 5.31
CA PRO A 604 -46.60 12.92 4.46
C PRO A 604 -47.26 11.65 5.03
N THR A 605 -48.55 11.48 4.78
CA THR A 605 -49.32 10.29 5.16
C THR A 605 -49.10 9.10 4.23
N ALA A 606 -48.60 9.35 3.01
CA ALA A 606 -48.17 8.35 2.05
C ALA A 606 -46.86 8.80 1.37
N THR A 607 -46.04 7.84 0.95
CA THR A 607 -44.76 8.11 0.29
C THR A 607 -44.93 9.08 -0.88
N SER A 608 -44.19 10.19 -0.85
CA SER A 608 -44.32 11.29 -1.81
C SER A 608 -42.96 11.90 -2.15
N ASN A 609 -42.85 12.50 -3.34
CA ASN A 609 -41.68 13.27 -3.76
C ASN A 609 -41.99 14.77 -3.68
N PHE A 610 -41.02 15.57 -3.26
CA PHE A 610 -41.19 17.02 -3.10
C PHE A 610 -40.04 17.80 -3.73
N SER A 611 -40.35 18.95 -4.33
CA SER A 611 -39.38 20.00 -4.62
C SER A 611 -39.61 21.20 -3.70
N ILE A 612 -38.55 21.72 -3.11
CA ILE A 612 -38.58 22.81 -2.15
C ILE A 612 -37.63 23.91 -2.61
N ALA A 613 -38.08 25.16 -2.52
CA ALA A 613 -37.21 26.33 -2.58
C ALA A 613 -37.74 27.45 -1.69
N THR A 614 -36.88 28.41 -1.35
CA THR A 614 -37.27 29.57 -0.54
C THR A 614 -36.75 30.86 -1.13
N PHE A 615 -37.48 31.95 -0.89
CA PHE A 615 -37.01 33.30 -1.17
C PHE A 615 -37.54 34.28 -0.10
N THR A 616 -36.84 35.39 0.07
CA THR A 616 -37.26 36.50 0.93
C THR A 616 -37.74 37.68 0.10
N GLY A 617 -38.58 38.53 0.67
CA GLY A 617 -39.27 39.57 -0.09
C GLY A 617 -40.63 39.09 -0.58
N ILE A 618 -41.52 38.76 0.35
CA ILE A 618 -42.87 38.23 0.08
C ILE A 618 -43.61 39.13 -0.92
N THR A 619 -44.25 38.47 -1.89
CA THR A 619 -44.99 39.09 -2.99
C THR A 619 -46.47 38.73 -2.89
N ALA A 620 -47.32 39.54 -3.53
CA ALA A 620 -48.78 39.39 -3.47
C ALA A 620 -49.30 38.04 -3.97
N ASN A 621 -48.52 37.31 -4.78
CA ASN A 621 -48.88 36.02 -5.34
C ASN A 621 -47.90 34.89 -4.93
N GLY A 622 -46.95 35.16 -4.02
CA GLY A 622 -45.96 34.16 -3.58
C GLY A 622 -44.95 33.75 -4.65
N THR A 623 -44.88 34.42 -5.80
CA THR A 623 -43.88 34.16 -6.85
C THR A 623 -42.74 35.17 -6.80
N ILE A 624 -41.54 34.79 -7.23
CA ILE A 624 -40.36 35.66 -7.29
C ILE A 624 -40.62 36.92 -8.14
N THR A 625 -41.37 36.79 -9.23
CA THR A 625 -41.70 37.90 -10.14
C THR A 625 -42.98 38.64 -9.74
N GLY A 626 -43.58 38.28 -8.61
CA GLY A 626 -44.79 38.92 -8.09
C GLY A 626 -44.56 40.35 -7.64
N THR A 627 -45.64 41.12 -7.54
CA THR A 627 -45.58 42.47 -6.95
C THR A 627 -45.18 42.37 -5.48
N PRO A 628 -44.09 43.03 -5.03
CA PRO A 628 -43.68 43.00 -3.63
C PRO A 628 -44.78 43.53 -2.71
N MET A 629 -44.96 42.89 -1.55
CA MET A 629 -45.89 43.39 -0.54
C MET A 629 -45.45 44.76 -0.03
N PRO A 630 -46.34 45.75 0.06
CA PRO A 630 -46.01 47.07 0.59
C PRO A 630 -45.47 47.03 2.03
N PRO A 631 -44.58 47.96 2.43
CA PRO A 631 -43.97 47.97 3.76
C PRO A 631 -44.96 47.89 4.93
N PHE A 632 -46.13 48.54 4.82
CA PHE A 632 -47.15 48.51 5.88
C PHE A 632 -47.79 47.11 6.05
N GLN A 633 -47.89 46.32 4.99
CA GLN A 633 -48.40 44.95 5.08
C GLN A 633 -47.35 44.03 5.68
N LYS A 634 -46.08 44.21 5.29
CA LYS A 634 -44.95 43.45 5.84
C LYS A 634 -44.84 43.55 7.36
N GLN A 635 -45.31 44.64 7.98
CA GLN A 635 -45.34 44.76 9.45
C GLN A 635 -46.15 43.66 10.16
N ARG A 636 -47.10 43.01 9.48
CA ARG A 636 -48.00 42.00 10.07
C ARG A 636 -47.73 40.56 9.56
N MET A 637 -46.58 40.30 8.96
CA MET A 637 -46.25 38.99 8.38
C MET A 637 -44.75 38.70 8.47
N VAL A 638 -44.39 37.47 8.08
CA VAL A 638 -42.99 37.06 7.87
C VAL A 638 -42.61 37.35 6.41
N ASP A 639 -41.48 38.01 6.18
CA ASP A 639 -40.99 38.41 4.85
C ASP A 639 -40.26 37.26 4.11
N ALA A 640 -40.88 36.08 4.08
CA ALA A 640 -40.33 34.87 3.46
C ALA A 640 -41.42 34.02 2.79
N VAL A 641 -41.01 33.23 1.79
CA VAL A 641 -41.88 32.33 1.05
C VAL A 641 -41.21 30.96 0.91
N TRP A 642 -42.00 29.90 1.10
CA TRP A 642 -41.64 28.51 0.84
C TRP A 642 -42.43 28.00 -0.36
N ASN A 643 -41.72 27.69 -1.44
CA ASN A 643 -42.28 27.03 -2.62
C ASN A 643 -42.14 25.52 -2.44
N VAL A 644 -43.24 24.84 -2.13
CA VAL A 644 -43.27 23.40 -1.86
C VAL A 644 -44.20 22.73 -2.86
N ASN A 645 -43.64 21.99 -3.81
CA ASN A 645 -44.42 21.25 -4.79
C ASN A 645 -44.31 19.75 -4.51
N ARG A 646 -45.45 19.06 -4.47
CA ARG A 646 -45.47 17.60 -4.50
C ARG A 646 -45.36 17.15 -5.95
N LEU A 647 -44.30 16.43 -6.27
CA LEU A 647 -44.01 15.91 -7.62
C LEU A 647 -44.69 14.55 -7.87
N SER A 648 -44.88 13.76 -6.82
CA SER A 648 -45.57 12.47 -6.84
C SER A 648 -46.13 12.10 -5.46
N GLY A 649 -47.03 11.12 -5.40
CA GLY A 649 -47.70 10.68 -4.18
C GLY A 649 -49.07 11.31 -3.96
N SER A 650 -49.72 10.97 -2.84
CA SER A 650 -51.10 11.39 -2.52
C SER A 650 -51.30 11.58 -1.01
N GLY A 651 -52.49 12.02 -0.60
CA GLY A 651 -52.85 12.17 0.81
C GLY A 651 -52.32 13.46 1.44
N ASP A 652 -52.62 13.65 2.72
CA ASP A 652 -52.22 14.84 3.47
C ASP A 652 -50.72 14.82 3.78
N ALA A 653 -50.11 16.00 3.84
CA ALA A 653 -48.76 16.16 4.37
C ALA A 653 -48.72 17.33 5.35
N THR A 654 -48.30 17.05 6.58
CA THR A 654 -48.06 18.08 7.57
C THR A 654 -46.76 18.80 7.24
N VAL A 655 -46.81 20.13 7.25
CA VAL A 655 -45.66 21.00 7.01
C VAL A 655 -45.37 21.81 8.26
N LEU A 656 -44.12 21.77 8.72
CA LEU A 656 -43.59 22.62 9.77
C LEU A 656 -42.48 23.49 9.17
N ILE A 657 -42.63 24.80 9.26
CA ILE A 657 -41.64 25.79 8.79
C ILE A 657 -41.02 26.52 9.98
N ASN A 658 -39.80 27.01 9.81
CA ASN A 658 -39.10 27.84 10.81
C ASN A 658 -38.35 28.99 10.12
N TRP A 659 -38.20 30.12 10.81
CA TRP A 659 -37.54 31.32 10.28
C TRP A 659 -36.86 32.13 11.40
N PRO A 660 -35.85 32.95 11.07
CA PRO A 660 -35.27 33.88 12.02
C PRO A 660 -36.18 35.10 12.27
N THR A 661 -36.21 35.60 13.51
CA THR A 661 -37.05 36.74 13.93
C THR A 661 -36.79 38.03 13.17
N VAL A 662 -35.62 38.17 12.53
CA VAL A 662 -35.29 39.33 11.66
C VAL A 662 -36.23 39.46 10.47
N LEU A 663 -36.92 38.39 10.08
CA LEU A 663 -37.90 38.39 8.99
C LEU A 663 -39.32 38.71 9.47
N GLU A 664 -39.54 38.88 10.77
CA GLU A 664 -40.84 39.21 11.33
C GLU A 664 -41.11 40.71 11.27
N GLY A 665 -42.27 41.08 10.74
CA GLY A 665 -42.76 42.44 10.85
C GLY A 665 -42.97 42.87 12.30
N SER A 666 -42.79 44.16 12.59
CA SER A 666 -42.87 44.72 13.95
C SER A 666 -44.21 44.48 14.67
N THR A 667 -45.31 44.30 13.94
CA THR A 667 -46.62 43.94 14.52
C THR A 667 -46.79 42.44 14.62
N TYR A 668 -46.21 41.67 13.69
CA TYR A 668 -46.27 40.20 13.71
C TYR A 668 -45.74 39.62 15.01
N THR A 669 -44.64 40.16 15.53
CA THR A 669 -44.02 39.75 16.80
C THR A 669 -44.94 39.89 18.03
N THR A 670 -46.03 40.65 17.90
CA THR A 670 -47.01 40.88 18.97
C THR A 670 -48.25 39.97 18.88
N LEU A 671 -48.41 39.24 17.76
CA LEU A 671 -49.55 38.38 17.52
C LEU A 671 -49.44 37.09 18.35
N THR A 672 -50.57 36.62 18.85
CA THR A 672 -50.68 35.30 19.48
C THR A 672 -50.80 34.20 18.42
N ASN A 673 -50.50 32.95 18.77
CA ASN A 673 -50.62 31.82 17.84
C ASN A 673 -52.02 31.68 17.20
N ALA A 674 -53.08 32.16 17.88
CA ALA A 674 -54.45 32.13 17.37
C ALA A 674 -54.71 33.17 16.26
N GLU A 675 -53.84 34.18 16.13
CA GLU A 675 -53.93 35.27 15.16
C GLU A 675 -53.02 35.07 13.94
N ILE A 676 -52.18 34.03 13.97
CA ILE A 676 -51.24 33.69 12.90
C ILE A 676 -51.86 32.64 11.98
N GLY A 677 -51.84 32.92 10.68
CA GLY A 677 -52.30 32.01 9.63
C GLY A 677 -51.27 31.84 8.52
N LEU A 678 -51.50 30.88 7.62
CA LEU A 678 -50.68 30.66 6.43
C LEU A 678 -51.36 31.29 5.21
N ILE A 679 -50.62 32.12 4.47
CA ILE A 679 -51.05 32.57 3.15
C ILE A 679 -50.75 31.44 2.16
N GLN A 680 -51.79 30.82 1.61
CA GLN A 680 -51.68 29.79 0.58
C GLN A 680 -51.95 30.42 -0.78
N ASN A 681 -50.93 30.47 -1.63
CA ASN A 681 -51.08 30.83 -3.03
C ASN A 681 -51.06 29.54 -3.83
N ASN A 682 -52.25 28.96 -4.05
CA ASN A 682 -52.40 27.84 -4.97
C ASN A 682 -52.33 28.40 -6.38
N GLY A 683 -51.28 28.05 -7.12
CA GLY A 683 -51.11 28.40 -8.53
C GLY A 683 -52.22 27.85 -9.40
#